data_AF-A0A8D8QW70-F1
#
_entry.id   AF-A0A8D8QW70-F1
#
_cell.length_a   1.000
_cell.length_b   1.000
_cell.length_c   1.000
_cell.angle_alpha   90.00
_cell.angle_beta   90.00
_cell.angle_gamma   90.00
#
_symmetry.space_group_name_H-M   'P 1'
#
loop_
_entity.id
_entity.type
_entity.pdbx_description
1 polymer ?
#
loop_
_entity_poly.entity_id
_entity_poly.type
_entity_poly.pdbx_seq_one_letter_code
_entity_poly.pdbx_strand_id
1 'polypeptide(L)'
;MKQCRTHYVDLKRNTVLIQNLWRGKQAMRRHKHEFCTMKSKTIVIQKYFRGYLLMKKQRQAYLTLRASVVKIQEWYRNVKCMRDTRKQYLALRQAALCLQSRYRARLSMRYEQNRYTELRNKTIVIQQHVRAHLATKRYRNQFNRLKSATILIQRSFRLRRNKRAAVRIQQFYRGYKLMLKQKEEYLTLKRATLTIQTLFRATLAMKQQRDEFVHLKQACVAVQQRWRATLAMRKQKAHYLTMKQKTILIQQWYRNIKLTRLEAKRLQEVKQATLTIQRQFRAQLAMKKQRAQYLTLRHATVTIQTRYRATVIGRQQHDEYAALRQAVVDVQRRFRATRQMKVEHSAYTKLREATLAIQGYYRQYTLMKTQRQVYLNLKHAVRVIEERYIANKLMRTEREVFVSMKQAVCVIETRYKATLAMQVERERFLAMKSSVCKIQQWYLTRRQACEERQAFVKLRHYTVMIQRRFRFKLNMRKYERVIELMKLKKEEEKREQYRNECATKIQSLWKMYRVRQKFAAILAKKREEKKSSRQQPFENTAPLYVRLEEAIEGLNVGTDLYCVIKCLYNIDTITTLSPKLCVEFTNKGLIPLLYQYLQRVNRSEPNKILAVGILRVFVNLARFDLTAPILWRVTLMVDGLNTIVDLIKIWYNNNEEIMCAATTLLWLFGMKPDNIQVINSTENLSKKLLYVFTQLDKKKPPSRKGAPPPSLPGTKADWGLGYRRKVFDNPLYAVSTLCQKLGLLGVKQERMVDISNISRISNASSTTGIDVSRISHASSTTGRDDSRISCISSTSARGRGGDTSRISTISTASAREREDTSRISTASSSSSRLRSAMRSTKKSM
;
A
#
# COMPACT_ATOMS: atom_id res chain seq x y z
N MET A 1 32.79 51.38 -82.09
CA MET A 1 32.01 50.17 -81.69
C MET A 1 32.79 48.85 -81.70
N LYS A 2 33.78 48.59 -82.57
CA LYS A 2 34.56 47.33 -82.56
C LYS A 2 35.42 47.13 -81.28
N GLN A 3 36.04 48.17 -80.73
CA GLN A 3 36.88 48.07 -79.52
C GLN A 3 36.11 47.75 -78.22
N CYS A 4 34.86 48.21 -78.06
CA CYS A 4 34.07 47.88 -76.87
C CYS A 4 33.62 46.41 -76.84
N ARG A 5 33.39 45.81 -78.02
CA ARG A 5 32.99 44.40 -78.13
C ARG A 5 34.15 43.45 -77.83
N THR A 6 35.37 43.78 -78.27
CA THR A 6 36.57 42.98 -77.93
C THR A 6 36.87 43.04 -76.44
N HIS A 7 36.78 44.23 -75.82
CA HIS A 7 36.99 44.37 -74.38
C HIS A 7 35.97 43.60 -73.54
N TYR A 8 34.68 43.61 -73.91
CA TYR A 8 33.65 42.82 -73.21
C TYR A 8 33.86 41.30 -73.37
N VAL A 9 34.25 40.85 -74.57
CA VAL A 9 34.54 39.43 -74.81
C VAL A 9 35.75 38.98 -74.00
N ASP A 10 36.80 39.80 -73.91
CA ASP A 10 37.97 39.50 -73.08
C ASP A 10 37.64 39.51 -71.58
N LEU A 11 36.82 40.46 -71.11
CA LEU A 11 36.38 40.49 -69.71
C LEU A 11 35.53 39.28 -69.35
N LYS A 12 34.63 38.85 -70.26
CA LYS A 12 33.83 37.62 -70.11
C LYS A 12 34.70 36.36 -70.14
N ARG A 13 35.70 36.32 -71.03
CA ARG A 13 36.66 35.20 -71.13
C ARG A 13 37.50 35.10 -69.86
N ASN A 14 37.99 36.22 -69.35
CA ASN A 14 38.76 36.29 -68.10
C ASN A 14 37.93 35.95 -66.86
N THR A 15 36.68 36.43 -66.76
CA THR A 15 35.80 36.04 -65.64
C THR A 15 35.42 34.56 -65.68
N VAL A 16 35.15 33.98 -66.86
CA VAL A 16 34.92 32.53 -67.01
C VAL A 16 36.20 31.75 -66.69
N LEU A 17 37.37 32.25 -67.08
CA LEU A 17 38.65 31.62 -66.77
C LEU A 17 38.94 31.64 -65.26
N ILE A 18 38.69 32.76 -64.58
CA ILE A 18 38.79 32.86 -63.11
C ILE A 18 37.75 31.95 -62.43
N GLN A 19 36.51 31.89 -62.92
CA GLN A 19 35.49 30.98 -62.38
C GLN A 19 35.87 29.50 -62.58
N ASN A 20 36.43 29.14 -63.73
CA ASN A 20 36.91 27.79 -64.03
C ASN A 20 38.14 27.44 -63.17
N LEU A 21 39.07 28.35 -63.00
CA LEU A 21 40.23 28.17 -62.12
C LEU A 21 39.80 28.04 -60.66
N TRP A 22 38.83 28.82 -60.20
CA TRP A 22 38.33 28.75 -58.84
C TRP A 22 37.52 27.46 -58.59
N ARG A 23 36.66 27.06 -59.54
CA ARG A 23 35.95 25.76 -59.50
C ARG A 23 36.92 24.58 -59.55
N GLY A 24 37.97 24.66 -60.38
CA GLY A 24 39.06 23.69 -60.43
C GLY A 24 39.82 23.60 -59.10
N LYS A 25 40.12 24.75 -58.47
CA LYS A 25 40.80 24.81 -57.16
C LYS A 25 39.91 24.29 -56.02
N GLN A 26 38.59 24.51 -56.07
CA GLN A 26 37.64 23.93 -55.11
C GLN A 26 37.47 22.41 -55.31
N ALA A 27 37.40 21.93 -56.55
CA ALA A 27 37.35 20.51 -56.86
C ALA A 27 38.64 19.79 -56.41
N MET A 28 39.81 20.39 -56.67
CA MET A 28 41.10 19.87 -56.21
C MET A 28 41.17 19.78 -54.67
N ARG A 29 40.66 20.77 -53.94
CA ARG A 29 40.60 20.71 -52.46
C ARG A 29 39.65 19.63 -51.95
N ARG A 30 38.49 19.43 -52.60
CA ARG A 30 37.56 18.33 -52.26
C ARG A 30 38.18 16.96 -52.53
N HIS A 31 38.75 16.75 -53.72
CA HIS A 31 39.49 15.52 -54.05
C HIS A 31 40.66 15.27 -53.09
N LYS A 32 41.41 16.31 -52.70
CA LYS A 32 42.50 16.17 -51.72
C LYS A 32 41.99 15.80 -50.32
N HIS A 33 40.86 16.37 -49.90
CA HIS A 33 40.24 16.03 -48.61
C HIS A 33 39.66 14.61 -48.61
N GLU A 34 38.99 14.19 -49.68
CA GLU A 34 38.50 12.82 -49.86
C GLU A 34 39.64 11.81 -49.93
N PHE A 35 40.73 12.12 -50.64
CA PHE A 35 41.92 11.29 -50.67
C PHE A 35 42.58 11.16 -49.29
N CYS A 36 42.71 12.26 -48.53
CA CYS A 36 43.27 12.23 -47.17
C CYS A 36 42.37 11.45 -46.19
N THR A 37 41.04 11.57 -46.29
CA THR A 37 40.12 10.82 -45.42
C THR A 37 40.09 9.33 -45.78
N MET A 38 40.13 8.98 -47.07
CA MET A 38 40.37 7.61 -47.52
C MET A 38 41.69 7.06 -46.99
N LYS A 39 42.80 7.80 -47.16
CA LYS A 39 44.13 7.38 -46.69
C LYS A 39 44.14 7.15 -45.17
N SER A 40 43.54 8.04 -44.37
CA SER A 40 43.45 7.86 -42.92
C SER A 40 42.61 6.65 -42.51
N LYS A 41 41.46 6.41 -43.17
CA LYS A 41 40.65 5.20 -42.92
C LYS A 41 41.41 3.93 -43.31
N THR A 42 42.10 3.93 -44.45
CA THR A 42 42.92 2.81 -44.91
C THR A 42 44.10 2.54 -43.96
N ILE A 43 44.77 3.57 -43.43
CA ILE A 43 45.85 3.42 -42.44
C ILE A 43 45.32 2.82 -41.14
N VAL A 44 44.13 3.20 -40.68
CA VAL A 44 43.51 2.61 -39.48
C VAL A 44 43.22 1.13 -39.71
N ILE A 45 42.65 0.76 -40.87
CA ILE A 45 42.39 -0.64 -41.23
C ILE A 45 43.72 -1.42 -41.36
N GLN A 46 44.74 -0.85 -42.00
CA GLN A 46 46.07 -1.46 -42.12
C GLN A 46 46.75 -1.62 -40.76
N LYS A 47 46.60 -0.67 -39.83
CA LYS A 47 47.13 -0.77 -38.46
C LYS A 47 46.46 -1.91 -37.69
N TYR A 48 45.13 -2.01 -37.76
CA TYR A 48 44.39 -3.10 -37.13
C TYR A 48 44.71 -4.46 -37.76
N PHE A 49 44.83 -4.53 -39.09
CA PHE A 49 45.17 -5.76 -39.80
C PHE A 49 46.61 -6.21 -39.53
N ARG A 50 47.57 -5.28 -39.46
CA ARG A 50 48.96 -5.57 -39.05
C ARG A 50 49.03 -6.02 -37.59
N GLY A 51 48.24 -5.41 -36.69
CA GLY A 51 48.10 -5.86 -35.31
C GLY A 51 47.53 -7.28 -35.20
N TYR A 52 46.50 -7.58 -35.99
CA TYR A 52 45.92 -8.92 -36.08
C TYR A 52 46.93 -9.97 -36.61
N LEU A 53 47.70 -9.64 -37.65
CA LEU A 53 48.75 -10.52 -38.18
C LEU A 53 49.88 -10.76 -37.17
N LEU A 54 50.29 -9.73 -36.42
CA LEU A 54 51.30 -9.86 -35.37
C LEU A 54 50.79 -10.76 -34.24
N MET A 55 49.55 -10.56 -33.79
CA MET A 55 48.91 -11.38 -32.76
C MET A 55 48.74 -12.84 -33.23
N LYS A 56 48.41 -13.06 -34.52
CA LYS A 56 48.35 -14.39 -35.12
C LYS A 56 49.72 -15.08 -35.16
N LYS A 57 50.79 -14.36 -35.52
CA LYS A 57 52.18 -14.88 -35.47
C LYS A 57 52.61 -15.21 -34.05
N GLN A 58 52.38 -14.33 -33.08
CA GLN A 58 52.72 -14.56 -31.67
C GLN A 58 51.92 -15.73 -31.08
N ARG A 59 50.63 -15.85 -31.42
CA ARG A 59 49.80 -16.98 -31.02
C ARG A 59 50.29 -18.29 -31.63
N GLN A 60 50.70 -18.28 -32.89
CA GLN A 60 51.27 -19.47 -33.53
C GLN A 60 52.60 -19.88 -32.88
N ALA A 61 53.49 -18.91 -32.58
CA ALA A 61 54.74 -19.15 -31.86
C ALA A 61 54.53 -19.72 -30.45
N TYR A 62 53.52 -19.21 -29.73
CA TYR A 62 53.12 -19.75 -28.43
C TYR A 62 52.56 -21.18 -28.55
N LEU A 63 51.73 -21.45 -29.55
CA LEU A 63 51.18 -22.78 -29.78
C LEU A 63 52.26 -23.80 -30.16
N THR A 64 53.25 -23.42 -30.97
CA THR A 64 54.40 -24.27 -31.28
C THR A 64 55.27 -24.52 -30.05
N LEU A 65 55.54 -23.49 -29.24
CA LEU A 65 56.28 -23.65 -27.99
C LEU A 65 55.54 -24.58 -27.02
N ARG A 66 54.23 -24.40 -26.87
CA ARG A 66 53.38 -25.27 -26.04
C ARG A 66 53.36 -26.70 -26.55
N ALA A 67 53.28 -26.92 -27.86
CA ALA A 67 53.32 -28.25 -28.45
C ALA A 67 54.68 -28.94 -28.19
N SER A 68 55.79 -28.20 -28.31
CA SER A 68 57.12 -28.71 -27.98
C SER A 68 57.26 -29.05 -26.49
N VAL A 69 56.76 -28.20 -25.60
CA VAL A 69 56.75 -28.46 -24.14
C VAL A 69 55.92 -29.69 -23.80
N VAL A 70 54.74 -29.86 -24.41
CA VAL A 70 53.91 -31.06 -24.20
C VAL A 70 54.62 -32.31 -24.72
N LYS A 71 55.28 -32.27 -25.88
CA LYS A 71 56.08 -33.40 -26.38
C LYS A 71 57.26 -33.74 -25.47
N ILE A 72 57.93 -32.75 -24.88
CA ILE A 72 59.02 -32.98 -23.92
C ILE A 72 58.48 -33.59 -22.62
N GLN A 73 57.33 -33.12 -22.13
CA GLN A 73 56.66 -33.67 -20.96
C GLN A 73 56.16 -35.11 -21.19
N GLU A 74 55.62 -35.39 -22.38
CA GLU A 74 55.15 -36.71 -22.79
C GLU A 74 56.32 -37.68 -23.00
N TRP A 75 57.40 -37.23 -23.65
CA TRP A 75 58.66 -37.99 -23.75
C TRP A 75 59.23 -38.32 -22.37
N TYR A 76 59.33 -37.36 -21.45
CA TYR A 76 59.84 -37.60 -20.10
C TYR A 76 58.96 -38.58 -19.32
N ARG A 77 57.63 -38.45 -19.41
CA ARG A 77 56.67 -39.39 -18.78
C ARG A 77 56.79 -40.79 -19.36
N ASN A 78 56.94 -40.91 -20.68
CA ASN A 78 57.15 -42.19 -21.35
C ASN A 78 58.49 -42.82 -20.96
N VAL A 79 59.59 -42.04 -20.90
CA VAL A 79 60.91 -42.52 -20.46
C VAL A 79 60.86 -42.98 -19.00
N LYS A 80 60.16 -42.25 -18.11
CA LYS A 80 59.96 -42.66 -16.72
C LYS A 80 59.18 -43.97 -16.62
N CYS A 81 58.04 -44.07 -17.33
CA CYS A 81 57.25 -45.30 -17.42
C CYS A 81 58.06 -46.47 -17.98
N MET A 82 58.89 -46.25 -19.01
CA MET A 82 59.75 -47.27 -19.62
C MET A 82 60.86 -47.73 -18.66
N ARG A 83 61.42 -46.82 -17.86
CA ARG A 83 62.40 -47.17 -16.81
C ARG A 83 61.76 -47.97 -15.68
N ASP A 84 60.54 -47.63 -15.26
CA ASP A 84 59.83 -48.33 -14.20
C ASP A 84 59.38 -49.73 -14.66
N THR A 85 58.84 -49.85 -15.87
CA THR A 85 58.53 -51.16 -16.50
C THR A 85 59.78 -51.98 -16.75
N ARG A 86 60.91 -51.37 -17.16
CA ARG A 86 62.20 -52.09 -17.31
C ARG A 86 62.75 -52.59 -15.97
N LYS A 87 62.60 -51.83 -14.87
CA LYS A 87 62.94 -52.32 -13.51
C LYS A 87 62.08 -53.52 -13.12
N GLN A 88 60.77 -53.47 -13.37
CA GLN A 88 59.86 -54.60 -13.11
C GLN A 88 60.20 -55.82 -13.98
N TYR A 89 60.49 -55.63 -15.26
CA TYR A 89 60.90 -56.69 -16.17
C TYR A 89 62.23 -57.34 -15.74
N LEU A 90 63.24 -56.55 -15.33
CA LEU A 90 64.51 -57.09 -14.85
C LEU A 90 64.34 -57.90 -13.56
N ALA A 91 63.48 -57.45 -12.64
CA ALA A 91 63.13 -58.23 -11.45
C ALA A 91 62.43 -59.55 -11.80
N LEU A 92 61.51 -59.53 -12.77
CA LEU A 92 60.82 -60.72 -13.26
C LEU A 92 61.77 -61.68 -14.00
N ARG A 93 62.70 -61.14 -14.79
CA ARG A 93 63.73 -61.91 -15.50
C ARG A 93 64.74 -62.56 -14.54
N GLN A 94 65.15 -61.86 -13.49
CA GLN A 94 66.04 -62.42 -12.47
C GLN A 94 65.36 -63.55 -11.69
N ALA A 95 64.08 -63.39 -11.34
CA ALA A 95 63.27 -64.45 -10.74
C ALA A 95 63.11 -65.66 -11.68
N ALA A 96 62.88 -65.42 -12.97
CA ALA A 96 62.78 -66.47 -13.99
C ALA A 96 64.10 -67.21 -14.20
N LEU A 97 65.24 -66.50 -14.25
CA LEU A 97 66.57 -67.12 -14.39
C LEU A 97 66.95 -67.96 -13.16
N CYS A 98 66.61 -67.53 -11.94
CA CYS A 98 66.77 -68.34 -10.73
C CYS A 98 65.90 -69.61 -10.76
N LEU A 99 64.68 -69.52 -11.31
CA LEU A 99 63.81 -70.67 -11.47
C LEU A 99 64.34 -71.64 -12.55
N GLN A 100 64.81 -71.09 -13.67
CA GLN A 100 65.38 -71.85 -14.79
C GLN A 100 66.71 -72.52 -14.42
N SER A 101 67.60 -71.86 -13.67
CA SER A 101 68.86 -72.46 -13.21
C SER A 101 68.60 -73.60 -12.23
N ARG A 102 67.64 -73.43 -11.30
CA ARG A 102 67.25 -74.46 -10.33
C ARG A 102 66.52 -75.64 -11.00
N TYR A 103 65.74 -75.37 -12.04
CA TYR A 103 65.10 -76.40 -12.87
C TYR A 103 66.13 -77.19 -13.70
N ARG A 104 67.11 -76.53 -14.33
CA ARG A 104 68.19 -77.18 -15.09
C ARG A 104 69.11 -78.00 -14.19
N ALA A 105 69.45 -77.52 -12.98
CA ALA A 105 70.18 -78.30 -11.99
C ALA A 105 69.42 -79.57 -11.55
N ARG A 106 68.10 -79.48 -11.41
CA ARG A 106 67.23 -80.62 -11.07
C ARG A 106 67.07 -81.61 -12.22
N LEU A 107 67.09 -81.14 -13.47
CA LEU A 107 67.10 -82.00 -14.67
C LEU A 107 68.42 -82.75 -14.83
N SER A 108 69.57 -82.08 -14.64
CA SER A 108 70.90 -82.70 -14.69
C SER A 108 71.07 -83.79 -13.63
N MET A 109 70.62 -83.52 -12.39
CA MET A 109 70.57 -84.52 -11.32
C MET A 109 69.74 -85.76 -11.71
N ARG A 110 68.58 -85.57 -12.34
CA ARG A 110 67.71 -86.69 -12.78
C ARG A 110 68.30 -87.48 -13.94
N TYR A 111 69.00 -86.82 -14.86
CA TYR A 111 69.66 -87.48 -15.99
C TYR A 111 70.78 -88.42 -15.50
N GLU A 112 71.64 -87.95 -14.58
CA GLU A 112 72.70 -88.79 -13.99
C GLU A 112 72.15 -89.93 -13.10
N GLN A 113 71.05 -89.69 -12.36
CA GLN A 113 70.36 -90.75 -11.60
C GLN A 113 69.77 -91.84 -12.51
N ASN A 114 69.18 -91.46 -13.64
CA ASN A 114 68.61 -92.40 -14.60
C ASN A 114 69.70 -93.22 -15.30
N ARG A 115 70.83 -92.60 -15.65
CA ARG A 115 71.98 -93.28 -16.27
C ARG A 115 72.60 -94.34 -15.35
N TYR A 116 72.76 -94.03 -14.06
CA TYR A 116 73.26 -94.98 -13.06
C TYR A 116 72.29 -96.16 -12.83
N THR A 117 70.98 -95.89 -12.77
CA THR A 117 69.97 -96.92 -12.57
C THR A 117 69.79 -97.83 -13.79
N GLU A 118 69.93 -97.30 -15.01
CA GLU A 118 69.88 -98.09 -16.24
C GLU A 118 71.07 -99.05 -16.37
N LEU A 119 72.28 -98.60 -16.03
CA LEU A 119 73.49 -99.43 -16.04
C LEU A 119 73.39 -100.56 -15.01
N ARG A 120 72.86 -100.28 -13.81
CA ARG A 120 72.63 -101.27 -12.75
C ARG A 120 71.54 -102.29 -13.13
N ASN A 121 70.47 -101.86 -13.78
CA ASN A 121 69.36 -102.75 -14.16
C ASN A 121 69.73 -103.70 -15.31
N LYS A 122 70.56 -103.27 -16.27
CA LYS A 122 71.05 -104.12 -17.37
C LYS A 122 71.93 -105.28 -16.85
N THR A 123 72.76 -105.03 -15.84
CA THR A 123 73.65 -106.06 -15.23
C THR A 123 72.88 -107.05 -14.35
N ILE A 124 71.80 -106.62 -13.68
CA ILE A 124 70.95 -107.48 -12.83
C ILE A 124 70.06 -108.42 -13.66
N VAL A 125 69.55 -107.95 -14.80
CA VAL A 125 68.64 -108.75 -15.67
C VAL A 125 69.35 -109.96 -16.29
N ILE A 126 70.65 -109.86 -16.62
CA ILE A 126 71.43 -110.95 -17.21
C ILE A 126 71.80 -112.01 -16.15
N GLN A 127 72.10 -111.60 -14.91
CA GLN A 127 72.43 -112.53 -13.82
C GLN A 127 71.20 -113.24 -13.22
N GLN A 128 70.01 -112.64 -13.32
CA GLN A 128 68.75 -113.18 -12.77
C GLN A 128 68.06 -114.18 -13.71
N HIS A 129 68.27 -114.09 -15.03
CA HIS A 129 67.57 -114.93 -16.02
C HIS A 129 68.03 -116.40 -16.01
N VAL A 130 69.31 -116.66 -15.74
CA VAL A 130 69.90 -118.01 -15.72
C VAL A 130 69.59 -118.73 -14.40
N ARG A 131 69.48 -118.02 -13.28
CA ARG A 131 69.15 -118.59 -11.96
C ARG A 131 67.64 -118.79 -11.74
N ALA A 132 66.79 -118.03 -12.43
CA ALA A 132 65.33 -118.14 -12.31
C ALA A 132 64.72 -119.32 -13.10
N HIS A 133 65.35 -119.79 -14.17
CA HIS A 133 64.80 -120.87 -15.02
C HIS A 133 64.77 -122.24 -14.29
N LEU A 134 65.81 -122.56 -13.52
CA LEU A 134 65.96 -123.88 -12.87
C LEU A 134 65.19 -124.00 -11.54
N ALA A 135 64.92 -122.89 -10.83
CA ALA A 135 64.11 -122.88 -9.61
C ALA A 135 62.58 -122.80 -9.87
N THR A 136 62.16 -122.29 -11.03
CA THR A 136 60.74 -122.04 -11.38
C THR A 136 59.94 -123.31 -11.70
N LYS A 137 60.58 -124.44 -12.02
CA LYS A 137 59.85 -125.68 -12.37
C LYS A 137 59.29 -126.43 -11.13
N ARG A 138 59.90 -126.29 -9.95
CA ARG A 138 59.52 -127.05 -8.73
C ARG A 138 58.61 -126.28 -7.76
N TYR A 139 58.75 -124.95 -7.65
CA TYR A 139 57.91 -124.11 -6.77
C TYR A 139 56.52 -123.76 -7.35
N ARG A 140 56.32 -123.88 -8.67
CA ARG A 140 55.11 -123.40 -9.39
C ARG A 140 53.82 -124.13 -9.00
N ASN A 141 53.91 -125.41 -8.65
CA ASN A 141 52.74 -126.22 -8.31
C ASN A 141 52.29 -126.02 -6.86
N GLN A 142 53.22 -125.77 -5.93
CA GLN A 142 52.90 -125.50 -4.52
C GLN A 142 52.48 -124.04 -4.29
N PHE A 143 53.06 -123.10 -5.05
CA PHE A 143 52.72 -121.67 -5.01
C PHE A 143 51.30 -121.38 -5.50
N ASN A 144 50.76 -122.07 -6.52
CA ASN A 144 49.43 -121.76 -7.06
C ASN A 144 48.28 -122.01 -6.06
N ARG A 145 48.42 -122.97 -5.13
CA ARG A 145 47.44 -123.18 -4.04
C ARG A 145 47.48 -122.07 -3.00
N LEU A 146 48.66 -121.71 -2.50
CA LEU A 146 48.82 -120.60 -1.55
C LEU A 146 48.48 -119.23 -2.17
N LYS A 147 48.90 -118.98 -3.41
CA LYS A 147 48.61 -117.78 -4.20
C LYS A 147 47.10 -117.53 -4.34
N SER A 148 46.30 -118.57 -4.52
CA SER A 148 44.83 -118.43 -4.65
C SER A 148 44.17 -117.94 -3.36
N ALA A 149 44.58 -118.49 -2.20
CA ALA A 149 44.10 -118.04 -0.88
C ALA A 149 44.63 -116.64 -0.52
N THR A 150 45.91 -116.36 -0.79
CA THR A 150 46.52 -115.05 -0.52
C THR A 150 45.97 -113.94 -1.43
N ILE A 151 45.66 -114.21 -2.70
CA ILE A 151 45.02 -113.23 -3.61
C ILE A 151 43.63 -112.83 -3.10
N LEU A 152 42.87 -113.76 -2.51
CA LEU A 152 41.51 -113.49 -2.02
C LEU A 152 41.53 -112.58 -0.78
N ILE A 153 42.46 -112.84 0.15
CA ILE A 153 42.71 -111.99 1.34
C ILE A 153 43.33 -110.64 0.93
N GLN A 154 44.29 -110.62 0.01
CA GLN A 154 44.90 -109.37 -0.47
C GLN A 154 43.92 -108.52 -1.29
N ARG A 155 43.03 -109.12 -2.08
CA ARG A 155 41.97 -108.42 -2.82
C ARG A 155 40.99 -107.77 -1.86
N SER A 156 40.54 -108.47 -0.82
CA SER A 156 39.61 -107.92 0.17
C SER A 156 40.26 -106.81 1.02
N PHE A 157 41.52 -106.97 1.43
CA PHE A 157 42.27 -105.93 2.16
C PHE A 157 42.55 -104.70 1.29
N ARG A 158 42.99 -104.87 0.03
CA ARG A 158 43.20 -103.75 -0.92
C ARG A 158 41.88 -103.04 -1.22
N LEU A 159 40.77 -103.75 -1.37
CA LEU A 159 39.44 -103.16 -1.55
C LEU A 159 39.03 -102.33 -0.32
N ARG A 160 39.23 -102.85 0.91
CA ARG A 160 38.97 -102.08 2.15
C ARG A 160 39.89 -100.88 2.31
N ARG A 161 41.19 -101.00 2.00
CA ARG A 161 42.16 -99.90 2.04
C ARG A 161 41.79 -98.81 1.03
N ASN A 162 41.43 -99.19 -0.19
CA ASN A 162 41.01 -98.26 -1.24
C ASN A 162 39.65 -97.62 -0.92
N LYS A 163 38.68 -98.37 -0.36
CA LYS A 163 37.42 -97.79 0.15
C LYS A 163 37.65 -96.80 1.29
N ARG A 164 38.51 -97.13 2.28
CA ARG A 164 38.86 -96.20 3.37
C ARG A 164 39.61 -94.96 2.88
N ALA A 165 40.52 -95.10 1.92
CA ALA A 165 41.21 -93.98 1.29
C ALA A 165 40.23 -93.10 0.50
N ALA A 166 39.34 -93.69 -0.30
CA ALA A 166 38.31 -92.99 -1.06
C ALA A 166 37.34 -92.23 -0.12
N VAL A 167 36.88 -92.87 0.97
CA VAL A 167 36.00 -92.21 1.96
C VAL A 167 36.73 -91.06 2.66
N ARG A 168 38.01 -91.21 3.05
CA ARG A 168 38.78 -90.10 3.63
C ARG A 168 38.98 -88.94 2.65
N ILE A 169 39.30 -89.23 1.39
CA ILE A 169 39.45 -88.20 0.34
C ILE A 169 38.10 -87.51 0.08
N GLN A 170 37.00 -88.28 0.02
CA GLN A 170 35.66 -87.73 -0.17
C GLN A 170 35.19 -86.91 1.03
N GLN A 171 35.47 -87.35 2.26
CA GLN A 171 35.17 -86.59 3.48
C GLN A 171 35.99 -85.30 3.55
N PHE A 172 37.29 -85.37 3.26
CA PHE A 172 38.16 -84.20 3.18
C PHE A 172 37.70 -83.22 2.09
N TYR A 173 37.39 -83.72 0.90
CA TYR A 173 36.89 -82.89 -0.21
C TYR A 173 35.53 -82.26 0.11
N ARG A 174 34.59 -83.01 0.71
CA ARG A 174 33.29 -82.47 1.16
C ARG A 174 33.48 -81.40 2.24
N GLY A 175 34.36 -81.64 3.21
CA GLY A 175 34.72 -80.66 4.24
C GLY A 175 35.38 -79.40 3.64
N TYR A 176 36.29 -79.56 2.68
CA TYR A 176 36.92 -78.46 1.96
C TYR A 176 35.90 -77.64 1.15
N LYS A 177 34.98 -78.30 0.44
CA LYS A 177 33.87 -77.64 -0.30
C LYS A 177 32.94 -76.87 0.64
N LEU A 178 32.63 -77.44 1.81
CA LEU A 178 31.82 -76.77 2.84
C LEU A 178 32.54 -75.55 3.41
N MET A 179 33.84 -75.67 3.73
CA MET A 179 34.67 -74.56 4.19
C MET A 179 34.76 -73.43 3.15
N LEU A 180 34.91 -73.76 1.85
CA LEU A 180 34.90 -72.76 0.78
C LEU A 180 33.55 -72.03 0.73
N LYS A 181 32.43 -72.75 0.87
CA LYS A 181 31.08 -72.15 0.90
C LYS A 181 30.91 -71.23 2.11
N GLN A 182 31.32 -71.67 3.30
CA GLN A 182 31.29 -70.86 4.52
C GLN A 182 32.20 -69.61 4.43
N LYS A 183 33.38 -69.76 3.82
CA LYS A 183 34.29 -68.63 3.55
C LYS A 183 33.67 -67.63 2.57
N GLU A 184 32.99 -68.10 1.53
CA GLU A 184 32.27 -67.27 0.59
C GLU A 184 31.12 -66.51 1.28
N GLU A 185 30.29 -67.20 2.06
CA GLU A 185 29.21 -66.61 2.86
C GLU A 185 29.76 -65.54 3.82
N TYR A 186 30.84 -65.82 4.56
CA TYR A 186 31.50 -64.84 5.42
C TYR A 186 32.01 -63.61 4.65
N LEU A 187 32.66 -63.82 3.49
CA LEU A 187 33.16 -62.72 2.67
C LEU A 187 32.02 -61.88 2.09
N THR A 188 30.89 -62.48 1.71
CA THR A 188 29.70 -61.75 1.26
C THR A 188 29.12 -60.90 2.38
N LEU A 189 28.98 -61.46 3.59
CA LEU A 189 28.52 -60.73 4.76
C LEU A 189 29.48 -59.58 5.10
N LYS A 190 30.79 -59.82 5.12
CA LYS A 190 31.80 -58.78 5.35
C LYS A 190 31.71 -57.65 4.32
N ARG A 191 31.57 -57.98 3.03
CA ARG A 191 31.39 -56.97 1.96
C ARG A 191 30.10 -56.18 2.15
N ALA A 192 28.99 -56.83 2.48
CA ALA A 192 27.72 -56.16 2.73
C ALA A 192 27.82 -55.21 3.93
N THR A 193 28.40 -55.66 5.05
CA THR A 193 28.61 -54.84 6.24
C THR A 193 29.49 -53.63 5.97
N LEU A 194 30.63 -53.81 5.28
CA LEU A 194 31.51 -52.70 4.90
C LEU A 194 30.82 -51.72 3.94
N THR A 195 30.01 -52.23 3.01
CA THR A 195 29.22 -51.39 2.10
C THR A 195 28.21 -50.54 2.88
N ILE A 196 27.46 -51.14 3.82
CA ILE A 196 26.52 -50.41 4.67
C ILE A 196 27.25 -49.35 5.51
N GLN A 197 28.39 -49.69 6.12
CA GLN A 197 29.18 -48.76 6.93
C GLN A 197 29.74 -47.60 6.10
N THR A 198 30.25 -47.87 4.90
CA THR A 198 30.74 -46.81 4.00
C THR A 198 29.62 -45.90 3.52
N LEU A 199 28.46 -46.46 3.16
CA LEU A 199 27.26 -45.68 2.78
C LEU A 199 26.75 -44.83 3.94
N PHE A 200 26.72 -45.38 5.16
CA PHE A 200 26.32 -44.63 6.35
C PHE A 200 27.26 -43.45 6.62
N ARG A 201 28.58 -43.68 6.59
CA ARG A 201 29.58 -42.61 6.78
C ARG A 201 29.49 -41.54 5.68
N ALA A 202 29.32 -41.95 4.42
CA ALA A 202 29.11 -41.02 3.31
C ALA A 202 27.82 -40.20 3.46
N THR A 203 26.74 -40.84 3.93
CA THR A 203 25.46 -40.17 4.20
C THR A 203 25.58 -39.17 5.33
N LEU A 204 26.33 -39.49 6.40
CA LEU A 204 26.58 -38.59 7.51
C LEU A 204 27.40 -37.36 7.07
N ALA A 205 28.48 -37.58 6.30
CA ALA A 205 29.29 -36.49 5.75
C ALA A 205 28.47 -35.58 4.81
N MET A 206 27.60 -36.17 3.98
CA MET A 206 26.70 -35.41 3.11
C MET A 206 25.69 -34.56 3.90
N LYS A 207 25.14 -35.10 4.99
CA LYS A 207 24.27 -34.34 5.91
C LYS A 207 25.00 -33.17 6.56
N GLN A 208 26.21 -33.39 7.08
CA GLN A 208 27.03 -32.32 7.67
C GLN A 208 27.32 -31.20 6.66
N GLN A 209 27.75 -31.55 5.45
CA GLN A 209 28.00 -30.57 4.38
C GLN A 209 26.74 -29.80 3.96
N ARG A 210 25.58 -30.48 3.94
CA ARG A 210 24.29 -29.83 3.68
C ARG A 210 23.93 -28.84 4.80
N ASP A 211 24.12 -29.22 6.06
CA ASP A 211 23.82 -28.37 7.20
C ASP A 211 24.73 -27.13 7.23
N GLU A 212 26.03 -27.29 6.96
CA GLU A 212 26.98 -26.19 6.77
C GLU A 212 26.54 -25.23 5.66
N PHE A 213 26.14 -25.76 4.50
CA PHE A 213 25.62 -24.95 3.40
C PHE A 213 24.33 -24.21 3.77
N VAL A 214 23.41 -24.86 4.49
CA VAL A 214 22.18 -24.22 4.96
C VAL A 214 22.49 -23.09 5.94
N HIS A 215 23.42 -23.28 6.87
CA HIS A 215 23.88 -22.23 7.78
C HIS A 215 24.50 -21.04 7.03
N LEU A 216 25.37 -21.29 6.05
CA LEU A 216 25.96 -20.24 5.22
C LEU A 216 24.89 -19.47 4.44
N LYS A 217 23.92 -20.18 3.86
CA LYS A 217 22.79 -19.57 3.14
C LYS A 217 21.94 -18.71 4.08
N GLN A 218 21.64 -19.19 5.29
CA GLN A 218 20.90 -18.42 6.29
C GLN A 218 21.66 -17.15 6.71
N ALA A 219 22.97 -17.24 6.94
CA ALA A 219 23.81 -16.09 7.25
C ALA A 219 23.81 -15.05 6.10
N CYS A 220 23.95 -15.51 4.85
CA CYS A 220 23.86 -14.65 3.67
C CYS A 220 22.51 -13.94 3.57
N VAL A 221 21.40 -14.66 3.78
CA VAL A 221 20.05 -14.09 3.77
C VAL A 221 19.88 -13.07 4.91
N ALA A 222 20.41 -13.34 6.10
CA ALA A 222 20.36 -12.40 7.23
C ALA A 222 21.10 -11.08 6.90
N VAL A 223 22.29 -11.17 6.31
CA VAL A 223 23.05 -9.99 5.86
C VAL A 223 22.28 -9.23 4.78
N GLN A 224 21.73 -9.93 3.79
CA GLN A 224 20.94 -9.32 2.71
C GLN A 224 19.67 -8.63 3.25
N GLN A 225 18.96 -9.26 4.19
CA GLN A 225 17.78 -8.68 4.84
C GLN A 225 18.16 -7.43 5.62
N ARG A 226 19.26 -7.47 6.39
CA ARG A 226 19.76 -6.31 7.13
C ARG A 226 20.12 -5.16 6.20
N TRP A 227 20.83 -5.42 5.11
CA TRP A 227 21.19 -4.42 4.12
C TRP A 227 19.95 -3.80 3.44
N ARG A 228 18.98 -4.63 3.02
CA ARG A 228 17.72 -4.16 2.45
C ARG A 228 16.94 -3.28 3.44
N ALA A 229 16.90 -3.66 4.72
CA ALA A 229 16.28 -2.84 5.76
C ALA A 229 17.02 -1.49 5.95
N THR A 230 18.36 -1.49 5.92
CA THR A 230 19.16 -0.25 5.97
C THR A 230 18.88 0.65 4.77
N LEU A 231 18.78 0.10 3.55
CA LEU A 231 18.42 0.86 2.35
C LEU A 231 17.01 1.44 2.45
N ALA A 232 16.03 0.66 2.90
CA ALA A 232 14.67 1.14 3.11
C ALA A 232 14.62 2.30 4.13
N MET A 233 15.32 2.15 5.27
CA MET A 233 15.45 3.20 6.26
C MET A 233 16.10 4.46 5.69
N ARG A 234 17.19 4.34 4.92
CA ARG A 234 17.86 5.49 4.27
C ARG A 234 16.92 6.21 3.31
N LYS A 235 16.16 5.47 2.50
CA LYS A 235 15.15 6.04 1.58
C LYS A 235 14.06 6.80 2.34
N GLN A 236 13.55 6.22 3.43
CA GLN A 236 12.52 6.85 4.26
C GLN A 236 13.06 8.10 4.98
N LYS A 237 14.29 8.06 5.50
CA LYS A 237 14.96 9.23 6.09
C LYS A 237 15.14 10.35 5.06
N ALA A 238 15.59 10.03 3.84
CA ALA A 238 15.71 11.01 2.76
C ALA A 238 14.36 11.67 2.43
N HIS A 239 13.30 10.86 2.28
CA HIS A 239 11.96 11.36 2.04
C HIS A 239 11.47 12.28 3.17
N TYR A 240 11.65 11.87 4.43
CA TYR A 240 11.33 12.69 5.60
C TYR A 240 12.08 14.02 5.60
N LEU A 241 13.39 14.02 5.31
CA LEU A 241 14.19 15.24 5.24
C LEU A 241 13.70 16.18 4.13
N THR A 242 13.35 15.64 2.96
CA THR A 242 12.74 16.44 1.87
C THR A 242 11.42 17.03 2.31
N MET A 243 10.53 16.24 2.93
CA MET A 243 9.25 16.75 3.45
C MET A 243 9.47 17.83 4.50
N LYS A 244 10.38 17.62 5.45
CA LYS A 244 10.74 18.62 6.47
C LYS A 244 11.23 19.93 5.82
N GLN A 245 12.11 19.86 4.82
CA GLN A 245 12.58 21.04 4.09
C GLN A 245 11.43 21.78 3.40
N LYS A 246 10.53 21.07 2.71
CA LYS A 246 9.35 21.66 2.07
C LYS A 246 8.43 22.33 3.09
N THR A 247 8.19 21.68 4.23
CA THR A 247 7.38 22.24 5.32
C THR A 247 8.00 23.50 5.89
N ILE A 248 9.32 23.53 6.12
CA ILE A 248 10.03 24.73 6.60
C ILE A 248 9.88 25.87 5.60
N LEU A 249 10.03 25.61 4.29
CA LEU A 249 9.86 26.63 3.26
C LEU A 249 8.43 27.20 3.24
N ILE A 250 7.41 26.33 3.37
CA ILE A 250 6.00 26.77 3.45
C ILE A 250 5.76 27.61 4.70
N GLN A 251 6.30 27.19 5.84
CA GLN A 251 6.19 27.93 7.10
C GLN A 251 6.88 29.29 7.03
N GLN A 252 8.09 29.36 6.47
CA GLN A 252 8.81 30.61 6.24
C GLN A 252 8.04 31.53 5.29
N TRP A 253 7.56 31.02 4.16
CA TRP A 253 6.73 31.76 3.21
C TRP A 253 5.48 32.33 3.88
N TYR A 254 4.76 31.53 4.65
CA TYR A 254 3.56 31.98 5.37
C TYR A 254 3.88 33.05 6.43
N ARG A 255 4.95 32.85 7.22
CA ARG A 255 5.41 33.84 8.21
C ARG A 255 5.77 35.16 7.53
N ASN A 256 6.49 35.11 6.41
CA ASN A 256 6.84 36.29 5.63
C ASN A 256 5.59 37.00 5.10
N ILE A 257 4.64 36.28 4.49
CA ILE A 257 3.38 36.89 4.03
C ILE A 257 2.60 37.53 5.17
N LYS A 258 2.52 36.87 6.33
CA LYS A 258 1.85 37.42 7.51
C LYS A 258 2.52 38.73 7.94
N LEU A 259 3.85 38.75 7.99
CA LEU A 259 4.64 39.92 8.38
C LEU A 259 4.48 41.07 7.36
N THR A 260 4.59 40.78 6.07
CA THR A 260 4.35 41.76 4.99
C THR A 260 2.94 42.32 5.02
N ARG A 261 1.91 41.51 5.32
CA ARG A 261 0.53 42.01 5.48
C ARG A 261 0.37 42.93 6.68
N LEU A 262 1.02 42.60 7.80
CA LEU A 262 1.01 43.42 9.00
C LEU A 262 1.68 44.78 8.72
N GLU A 263 2.85 44.77 8.07
CA GLU A 263 3.57 45.98 7.66
C GLU A 263 2.77 46.81 6.65
N ALA A 264 2.16 46.17 5.65
CA ALA A 264 1.30 46.86 4.68
C ALA A 264 0.10 47.53 5.37
N LYS A 265 -0.52 46.88 6.36
CA LYS A 265 -1.61 47.46 7.16
C LYS A 265 -1.11 48.66 7.96
N ARG A 266 0.04 48.54 8.64
CA ARG A 266 0.66 49.64 9.39
C ARG A 266 0.98 50.83 8.48
N LEU A 267 1.56 50.59 7.31
CA LEU A 267 1.84 51.62 6.31
C LEU A 267 0.55 52.28 5.79
N GLN A 268 -0.51 51.50 5.60
CA GLN A 268 -1.81 52.03 5.20
C GLN A 268 -2.43 52.90 6.29
N GLU A 269 -2.37 52.48 7.56
CA GLU A 269 -2.85 53.26 8.70
C GLU A 269 -2.10 54.59 8.82
N VAL A 270 -0.76 54.57 8.73
CA VAL A 270 0.06 55.79 8.71
C VAL A 270 -0.33 56.67 7.53
N LYS A 271 -0.44 56.12 6.31
CA LYS A 271 -0.83 56.89 5.12
C LYS A 271 -2.22 57.53 5.28
N GLN A 272 -3.20 56.82 5.83
CA GLN A 272 -4.54 57.38 6.06
C GLN A 272 -4.51 58.49 7.13
N ALA A 273 -3.76 58.32 8.20
CA ALA A 273 -3.56 59.37 9.20
C ALA A 273 -2.91 60.61 8.58
N THR A 274 -1.84 60.45 7.81
CA THR A 274 -1.18 61.56 7.09
C THR A 274 -2.13 62.27 6.14
N LEU A 275 -2.90 61.52 5.32
CA LEU A 275 -3.88 62.11 4.40
C LEU A 275 -4.99 62.86 5.14
N THR A 276 -5.43 62.34 6.29
CA THR A 276 -6.46 62.98 7.12
C THR A 276 -5.94 64.31 7.68
N ILE A 277 -4.73 64.32 8.23
CA ILE A 277 -4.07 65.54 8.71
C ILE A 277 -3.89 66.55 7.58
N GLN A 278 -3.39 66.11 6.41
CA GLN A 278 -3.20 66.98 5.24
C GLN A 278 -4.52 67.57 4.74
N ARG A 279 -5.60 66.77 4.67
CA ARG A 279 -6.93 67.25 4.29
C ARG A 279 -7.46 68.27 5.30
N GLN A 280 -7.35 67.98 6.59
CA GLN A 280 -7.81 68.88 7.65
C GLN A 280 -7.03 70.20 7.61
N PHE A 281 -5.72 70.13 7.44
CA PHE A 281 -4.87 71.31 7.31
C PHE A 281 -5.25 72.15 6.08
N ARG A 282 -5.44 71.53 4.92
CA ARG A 282 -5.90 72.22 3.69
C ARG A 282 -7.29 72.84 3.86
N ALA A 283 -8.22 72.13 4.50
CA ALA A 283 -9.55 72.64 4.80
C ALA A 283 -9.50 73.83 5.77
N GLN A 284 -8.63 73.77 6.79
CA GLN A 284 -8.43 74.87 7.72
C GLN A 284 -7.82 76.11 7.04
N LEU A 285 -6.86 75.91 6.13
CA LEU A 285 -6.32 77.01 5.31
C LEU A 285 -7.40 77.62 4.41
N ALA A 286 -8.20 76.81 3.73
CA ALA A 286 -9.30 77.29 2.90
C ALA A 286 -10.35 78.05 3.72
N MET A 287 -10.72 77.53 4.89
CA MET A 287 -11.64 78.20 5.82
C MET A 287 -11.08 79.53 6.30
N LYS A 288 -9.79 79.59 6.69
CA LYS A 288 -9.13 80.86 7.07
C LYS A 288 -9.18 81.89 5.94
N LYS A 289 -8.90 81.48 4.70
CA LYS A 289 -8.98 82.35 3.52
C LYS A 289 -10.41 82.87 3.29
N GLN A 290 -11.41 81.98 3.34
CA GLN A 290 -12.82 82.35 3.19
C GLN A 290 -13.30 83.27 4.31
N ARG A 291 -12.90 83.01 5.57
CA ARG A 291 -13.20 83.87 6.71
C ARG A 291 -12.60 85.27 6.54
N ALA A 292 -11.35 85.37 6.07
CA ALA A 292 -10.73 86.66 5.78
C ALA A 292 -11.51 87.43 4.69
N GLN A 293 -11.90 86.76 3.61
CA GLN A 293 -12.73 87.35 2.53
C GLN A 293 -14.11 87.80 3.03
N TYR A 294 -14.75 87.01 3.88
CA TYR A 294 -16.01 87.40 4.50
C TYR A 294 -15.85 88.62 5.41
N LEU A 295 -14.79 88.67 6.22
CA LEU A 295 -14.53 89.81 7.10
C LEU A 295 -14.25 91.08 6.31
N THR A 296 -13.47 91.02 5.22
CA THR A 296 -13.24 92.19 4.36
C THR A 296 -14.54 92.66 3.70
N LEU A 297 -15.37 91.75 3.19
CA LEU A 297 -16.68 92.09 2.63
C LEU A 297 -17.60 92.71 3.69
N ARG A 298 -17.64 92.14 4.90
CA ARG A 298 -18.43 92.68 6.02
C ARG A 298 -17.96 94.08 6.41
N HIS A 299 -16.64 94.28 6.54
CA HIS A 299 -16.08 95.61 6.82
C HIS A 299 -16.47 96.62 5.76
N ALA A 300 -16.27 96.30 4.47
CA ALA A 300 -16.66 97.18 3.37
C ALA A 300 -18.17 97.50 3.40
N THR A 301 -19.01 96.49 3.62
CA THR A 301 -20.46 96.66 3.69
C THR A 301 -20.86 97.58 4.85
N VAL A 302 -20.30 97.37 6.04
CA VAL A 302 -20.56 98.23 7.20
C VAL A 302 -20.08 99.66 6.94
N THR A 303 -18.88 99.84 6.36
CA THR A 303 -18.35 101.17 6.01
C THR A 303 -19.24 101.89 4.99
N ILE A 304 -19.75 101.19 3.97
CA ILE A 304 -20.68 101.76 2.98
C ILE A 304 -21.99 102.16 3.68
N GLN A 305 -22.54 101.29 4.53
CA GLN A 305 -23.76 101.58 5.27
C GLN A 305 -23.61 102.77 6.21
N THR A 306 -22.49 102.88 6.93
CA THR A 306 -22.23 104.02 7.83
C THR A 306 -22.05 105.31 7.04
N ARG A 307 -21.29 105.29 5.93
CA ARG A 307 -21.12 106.44 5.02
C ARG A 307 -22.46 106.90 4.44
N TYR A 308 -23.28 105.95 3.97
CA TYR A 308 -24.60 106.24 3.42
C TYR A 308 -25.51 106.87 4.49
N ARG A 309 -25.60 106.28 5.69
CA ARG A 309 -26.38 106.86 6.81
C ARG A 309 -25.91 108.27 7.16
N ALA A 310 -24.60 108.50 7.24
CA ALA A 310 -24.05 109.84 7.48
C ALA A 310 -24.40 110.83 6.37
N THR A 311 -24.42 110.40 5.11
CA THR A 311 -24.81 111.24 3.97
C THR A 311 -26.30 111.59 4.01
N VAL A 312 -27.17 110.63 4.37
CA VAL A 312 -28.61 110.87 4.53
C VAL A 312 -28.87 111.87 5.65
N ILE A 313 -28.25 111.68 6.82
CA ILE A 313 -28.35 112.63 7.95
C ILE A 313 -27.82 114.01 7.54
N GLY A 314 -26.68 114.08 6.86
CA GLY A 314 -26.12 115.34 6.38
C GLY A 314 -27.06 116.07 5.39
N ARG A 315 -27.77 115.34 4.52
CA ARG A 315 -28.79 115.93 3.64
C ARG A 315 -29.99 116.45 4.43
N GLN A 316 -30.51 115.68 5.39
CA GLN A 316 -31.61 116.13 6.26
C GLN A 316 -31.26 117.43 6.98
N GLN A 317 -30.08 117.51 7.58
CA GLN A 317 -29.60 118.73 8.25
C GLN A 317 -29.44 119.92 7.28
N HIS A 318 -28.96 119.67 6.06
CA HIS A 318 -28.85 120.70 5.04
C HIS A 318 -30.24 121.21 4.60
N ASP A 319 -31.20 120.32 4.40
CA ASP A 319 -32.58 120.67 4.02
C ASP A 319 -33.30 121.44 5.14
N GLU A 320 -33.11 121.03 6.41
CA GLU A 320 -33.59 121.76 7.59
C GLU A 320 -33.01 123.17 7.67
N TYR A 321 -31.69 123.30 7.47
CA TYR A 321 -31.03 124.61 7.43
C TYR A 321 -31.52 125.47 6.26
N ALA A 322 -31.70 124.89 5.08
CA ALA A 322 -32.21 125.60 3.91
C ALA A 322 -33.64 126.10 4.14
N ALA A 323 -34.51 125.28 4.75
CA ALA A 323 -35.87 125.68 5.12
C ALA A 323 -35.86 126.81 6.17
N LEU A 324 -35.01 126.72 7.20
CA LEU A 324 -34.84 127.77 8.20
C LEU A 324 -34.37 129.08 7.56
N ARG A 325 -33.37 129.01 6.67
CA ARG A 325 -32.87 130.17 5.92
C ARG A 325 -33.97 130.80 5.06
N GLN A 326 -34.78 129.98 4.37
CA GLN A 326 -35.89 130.47 3.56
C GLN A 326 -36.95 131.17 4.41
N ALA A 327 -37.32 130.60 5.57
CA ALA A 327 -38.23 131.23 6.51
C ALA A 327 -37.73 132.59 7.00
N VAL A 328 -36.42 132.70 7.31
CA VAL A 328 -35.79 133.98 7.68
C VAL A 328 -35.89 135.00 6.54
N VAL A 329 -35.62 134.60 5.30
CA VAL A 329 -35.75 135.46 4.12
C VAL A 329 -37.19 135.94 3.94
N ASP A 330 -38.18 135.08 4.14
CA ASP A 330 -39.59 135.43 4.01
C ASP A 330 -40.04 136.42 5.10
N VAL A 331 -39.59 136.23 6.34
CA VAL A 331 -39.83 137.19 7.44
C VAL A 331 -39.20 138.55 7.11
N GLN A 332 -37.94 138.56 6.65
CA GLN A 332 -37.26 139.80 6.25
C GLN A 332 -37.96 140.50 5.08
N ARG A 333 -38.42 139.74 4.08
CA ARG A 333 -39.20 140.27 2.94
C ARG A 333 -40.50 140.91 3.42
N ARG A 334 -41.27 140.23 4.28
CA ARG A 334 -42.51 140.76 4.86
C ARG A 334 -42.28 142.01 5.68
N PHE A 335 -41.25 142.03 6.53
CA PHE A 335 -40.90 143.20 7.34
C PHE A 335 -40.57 144.42 6.47
N ARG A 336 -39.74 144.23 5.41
CA ARG A 336 -39.41 145.30 4.46
C ARG A 336 -40.66 145.84 3.75
N ALA A 337 -41.56 144.97 3.31
CA ALA A 337 -42.83 145.37 2.68
C ALA A 337 -43.75 146.16 3.64
N THR A 338 -43.89 145.71 4.90
CA THR A 338 -44.69 146.42 5.91
C THR A 338 -44.10 147.80 6.24
N ARG A 339 -42.78 147.91 6.30
CA ARG A 339 -42.11 149.20 6.52
C ARG A 339 -42.36 150.16 5.36
N GLN A 340 -42.26 149.68 4.11
CA GLN A 340 -42.55 150.48 2.92
C GLN A 340 -44.01 150.98 2.91
N MET A 341 -44.97 150.09 3.19
CA MET A 341 -46.39 150.45 3.29
C MET A 341 -46.64 151.53 4.34
N LYS A 342 -45.99 151.45 5.52
CA LYS A 342 -46.13 152.49 6.57
C LYS A 342 -45.62 153.87 6.12
N VAL A 343 -44.53 153.92 5.35
CA VAL A 343 -44.01 155.18 4.80
C VAL A 343 -44.98 155.78 3.79
N GLU A 344 -45.50 154.96 2.87
CA GLU A 344 -46.48 155.39 1.86
C GLU A 344 -47.81 155.83 2.49
N HIS A 345 -48.30 155.11 3.49
CA HIS A 345 -49.51 155.49 4.23
C HIS A 345 -49.34 156.84 4.95
N SER A 346 -48.18 157.10 5.56
CA SER A 346 -47.88 158.39 6.21
C SER A 346 -47.87 159.56 5.21
N ALA A 347 -47.27 159.34 4.03
CA ALA A 347 -47.27 160.31 2.95
C ALA A 347 -48.70 160.60 2.45
N TYR A 348 -49.52 159.56 2.28
CA TYR A 348 -50.92 159.69 1.90
C TYR A 348 -51.75 160.46 2.94
N THR A 349 -51.58 160.17 4.24
CA THR A 349 -52.31 160.88 5.30
C THR A 349 -52.00 162.37 5.33
N LYS A 350 -50.73 162.78 5.16
CA LYS A 350 -50.35 164.20 5.09
C LYS A 350 -50.97 164.91 3.88
N LEU A 351 -50.99 164.25 2.73
CA LEU A 351 -51.64 164.77 1.52
C LEU A 351 -53.15 164.96 1.73
N ARG A 352 -53.81 163.97 2.35
CA ARG A 352 -55.24 164.01 2.65
C ARG A 352 -55.59 165.13 3.64
N GLU A 353 -54.81 165.31 4.70
CA GLU A 353 -55.01 166.37 5.70
C GLU A 353 -54.85 167.77 5.08
N ALA A 354 -53.82 167.98 4.27
CA ALA A 354 -53.63 169.24 3.53
C ALA A 354 -54.81 169.54 2.58
N THR A 355 -55.31 168.50 1.88
CA THR A 355 -56.45 168.63 0.97
C THR A 355 -57.73 169.02 1.71
N LEU A 356 -57.99 168.40 2.88
CA LEU A 356 -59.15 168.71 3.71
C LEU A 356 -59.10 170.12 4.31
N ALA A 357 -57.91 170.61 4.68
CA ALA A 357 -57.73 171.97 5.19
C ALA A 357 -58.02 173.04 4.13
N ILE A 358 -57.54 172.84 2.89
CA ILE A 358 -57.81 173.73 1.75
C ILE A 358 -59.31 173.73 1.41
N GLN A 359 -59.94 172.55 1.40
CA GLN A 359 -61.37 172.41 1.18
C GLN A 359 -62.20 173.09 2.29
N GLY A 360 -61.76 173.01 3.55
CA GLY A 360 -62.40 173.67 4.69
C GLY A 360 -62.34 175.19 4.60
N TYR A 361 -61.18 175.75 4.27
CA TYR A 361 -61.01 177.19 4.11
C TYR A 361 -61.84 177.75 2.95
N TYR A 362 -61.81 177.08 1.80
CA TYR A 362 -62.62 177.47 0.64
C TYR A 362 -64.11 177.44 0.97
N ARG A 363 -64.58 176.41 1.69
CA ARG A 363 -65.99 176.28 2.11
C ARG A 363 -66.44 177.44 3.03
N GLN A 364 -65.61 177.90 3.96
CA GLN A 364 -65.93 179.05 4.81
C GLN A 364 -65.93 180.38 4.05
N TYR A 365 -65.00 180.57 3.11
CA TYR A 365 -64.99 181.74 2.24
C TYR A 365 -66.24 181.83 1.36
N THR A 366 -66.69 180.70 0.78
CA THR A 366 -67.96 180.64 0.04
C THR A 366 -69.17 180.97 0.92
N LEU A 367 -69.21 180.49 2.17
CA LEU A 367 -70.32 180.73 3.11
C LEU A 367 -70.46 182.23 3.45
N MET A 368 -69.35 182.92 3.69
CA MET A 368 -69.31 184.36 3.96
C MET A 368 -69.82 185.18 2.76
N LYS A 369 -69.42 184.79 1.54
CA LYS A 369 -69.85 185.45 0.29
C LYS A 369 -71.35 185.24 0.04
N THR A 370 -71.89 184.07 0.39
CA THR A 370 -73.33 183.79 0.29
C THR A 370 -74.19 184.54 1.31
N GLN A 371 -73.74 184.74 2.56
CA GLN A 371 -74.54 185.47 3.57
C GLN A 371 -74.72 186.96 3.21
N ARG A 372 -73.72 187.59 2.58
CA ARG A 372 -73.83 188.97 2.05
C ARG A 372 -74.81 189.07 0.88
N GLN A 373 -74.89 188.03 0.04
CA GLN A 373 -75.83 187.96 -1.07
C GLN A 373 -77.26 187.67 -0.61
N VAL A 374 -77.44 186.92 0.49
CA VAL A 374 -78.77 186.62 1.08
C VAL A 374 -79.45 187.88 1.65
N TYR A 375 -78.72 188.82 2.23
CA TYR A 375 -79.27 190.12 2.65
C TYR A 375 -79.77 190.95 1.44
N LEU A 376 -79.03 190.93 0.33
CA LEU A 376 -79.41 191.62 -0.91
C LEU A 376 -80.56 190.92 -1.64
N ASN A 377 -80.67 189.59 -1.52
CA ASN A 377 -81.71 188.77 -2.14
C ASN A 377 -83.02 188.74 -1.32
N LEU A 378 -83.02 189.00 -0.01
CA LEU A 378 -84.26 189.22 0.77
C LEU A 378 -85.02 190.46 0.27
N LYS A 379 -84.32 191.42 -0.35
CA LYS A 379 -84.91 192.56 -1.08
C LYS A 379 -85.51 192.19 -2.45
N HIS A 380 -85.15 191.04 -3.03
CA HIS A 380 -85.57 190.60 -4.38
C HIS A 380 -86.51 189.37 -4.38
N ALA A 381 -86.52 188.57 -3.31
CA ALA A 381 -87.23 187.29 -3.22
C ALA A 381 -88.73 187.39 -2.85
N VAL A 382 -89.28 188.60 -2.72
CA VAL A 382 -90.73 188.85 -2.82
C VAL A 382 -91.30 188.45 -4.20
N ARG A 383 -90.45 188.13 -5.20
CA ARG A 383 -90.87 188.02 -6.60
C ARG A 383 -90.92 186.62 -7.23
N VAL A 384 -90.46 185.53 -6.59
CA VAL A 384 -90.22 184.25 -7.33
C VAL A 384 -90.59 182.98 -6.52
N ILE A 385 -91.69 183.00 -5.78
CA ILE A 385 -92.18 181.80 -5.05
C ILE A 385 -92.71 180.68 -5.97
N GLU A 386 -92.98 180.86 -7.27
CA GLU A 386 -93.97 179.97 -7.90
C GLU A 386 -93.52 178.67 -8.61
N GLU A 387 -92.28 178.45 -9.09
CA GLU A 387 -92.19 177.55 -10.28
C GLU A 387 -91.59 176.13 -10.23
N ARG A 388 -91.05 175.53 -9.16
CA ARG A 388 -90.27 174.28 -9.38
C ARG A 388 -90.35 173.18 -8.32
N TYR A 389 -91.54 172.61 -8.19
CA TYR A 389 -91.88 171.45 -7.35
C TYR A 389 -91.76 170.07 -8.05
N ILE A 390 -91.60 169.97 -9.36
CA ILE A 390 -91.75 168.68 -10.07
C ILE A 390 -90.41 168.15 -10.55
N ALA A 391 -89.81 167.19 -9.83
CA ALA A 391 -89.00 166.09 -10.38
C ALA A 391 -88.38 165.23 -9.26
N ASN A 392 -89.16 164.98 -8.21
CA ASN A 392 -88.97 163.79 -7.39
C ASN A 392 -89.39 162.56 -8.21
N LYS A 393 -88.70 161.43 -7.99
CA LYS A 393 -89.22 160.05 -8.07
C LYS A 393 -89.04 159.27 -9.40
N LEU A 394 -88.04 158.38 -9.42
CA LEU A 394 -88.16 156.94 -9.75
C LEU A 394 -86.75 156.30 -9.61
N MET A 395 -86.38 155.65 -8.50
CA MET A 395 -86.82 154.32 -8.06
C MET A 395 -86.35 153.23 -9.04
N ARG A 396 -85.29 152.46 -8.76
CA ARG A 396 -85.27 151.26 -7.90
C ARG A 396 -86.28 150.18 -8.33
N THR A 397 -85.90 149.33 -9.27
CA THR A 397 -86.29 147.93 -9.44
C THR A 397 -85.20 147.29 -10.31
N GLU A 398 -84.70 146.06 -10.23
CA GLU A 398 -84.93 144.82 -9.47
C GLU A 398 -83.84 143.88 -10.03
N ARG A 399 -83.06 143.07 -9.30
CA ARG A 399 -83.33 142.19 -8.15
C ARG A 399 -84.49 141.23 -8.38
N GLU A 400 -84.55 140.62 -9.55
CA GLU A 400 -85.47 139.51 -9.79
C GLU A 400 -84.79 138.34 -10.52
N VAL A 401 -84.89 137.18 -9.87
CA VAL A 401 -85.01 135.85 -10.49
C VAL A 401 -83.70 135.10 -10.75
N PHE A 402 -82.98 134.95 -9.64
CA PHE A 402 -82.04 133.87 -9.28
C PHE A 402 -82.69 132.48 -9.09
N VAL A 403 -83.98 132.26 -9.38
CA VAL A 403 -84.65 131.05 -8.85
C VAL A 403 -85.39 130.26 -9.92
N SER A 404 -84.74 129.19 -10.40
CA SER A 404 -85.24 127.80 -10.45
C SER A 404 -84.52 127.03 -11.58
N MET A 405 -83.56 126.12 -11.40
CA MET A 405 -83.30 125.07 -10.41
C MET A 405 -84.33 123.95 -10.33
N LYS A 406 -84.92 123.45 -11.43
CA LYS A 406 -85.76 122.24 -11.25
C LYS A 406 -86.08 121.34 -12.45
N GLN A 407 -85.10 120.73 -13.12
CA GLN A 407 -85.27 119.51 -13.95
C GLN A 407 -83.89 119.07 -14.47
N ALA A 408 -83.11 118.15 -13.90
CA ALA A 408 -83.35 116.83 -13.31
C ALA A 408 -83.78 115.75 -14.33
N VAL A 409 -82.92 114.72 -14.47
CA VAL A 409 -83.28 113.28 -14.44
C VAL A 409 -83.30 112.42 -15.74
N CYS A 410 -83.36 112.92 -16.97
CA CYS A 410 -83.62 112.01 -18.13
C CYS A 410 -82.44 111.34 -18.88
N VAL A 411 -81.15 111.54 -18.57
CA VAL A 411 -80.07 111.11 -19.51
C VAL A 411 -79.23 109.91 -19.03
N ILE A 412 -79.58 109.30 -17.88
CA ILE A 412 -78.78 108.21 -17.28
C ILE A 412 -79.14 106.81 -17.85
N GLU A 413 -80.27 106.64 -18.54
CA GLU A 413 -80.81 105.32 -18.90
C GLU A 413 -80.25 104.68 -20.20
N THR A 414 -79.61 105.43 -21.11
CA THR A 414 -79.30 104.92 -22.45
C THR A 414 -77.91 104.27 -22.61
N ARG A 415 -77.01 104.39 -21.61
CA ARG A 415 -75.62 103.89 -21.72
C ARG A 415 -75.35 102.51 -21.11
N TYR A 416 -76.26 101.97 -20.29
CA TYR A 416 -76.03 100.70 -19.57
C TYR A 416 -76.35 99.45 -20.41
N LYS A 417 -77.22 99.55 -21.43
CA LYS A 417 -77.64 98.40 -22.26
C LYS A 417 -76.67 98.00 -23.38
N ALA A 418 -75.66 98.83 -23.71
CA ALA A 418 -74.72 98.55 -24.80
C ALA A 418 -73.46 97.77 -24.37
N THR A 419 -73.11 97.77 -23.08
CA THR A 419 -71.86 97.16 -22.57
C THR A 419 -71.99 95.68 -22.20
N LEU A 420 -73.21 95.16 -22.00
CA LEU A 420 -73.45 93.78 -21.56
C LEU A 420 -73.36 92.75 -22.72
N ALA A 421 -73.62 93.16 -23.97
CA ALA A 421 -73.61 92.27 -25.14
C ALA A 421 -72.20 91.88 -25.64
N MET A 422 -71.17 92.64 -25.29
CA MET A 422 -69.79 92.43 -25.76
C MET A 422 -69.00 91.43 -24.91
N GLN A 423 -69.42 91.15 -23.67
CA GLN A 423 -68.69 90.27 -22.74
C GLN A 423 -68.98 88.77 -22.97
N VAL A 424 -70.16 88.42 -23.50
CA VAL A 424 -70.60 87.01 -23.69
C VAL A 424 -69.91 86.32 -24.88
N GLU A 425 -69.58 87.04 -25.96
CA GLU A 425 -68.89 86.45 -27.13
C GLU A 425 -67.38 86.25 -26.91
N ARG A 426 -66.77 87.00 -25.98
CA ARG A 426 -65.34 86.86 -25.65
C ARG A 426 -65.04 85.63 -24.77
N GLU A 427 -65.97 85.21 -23.93
CA GLU A 427 -65.81 84.02 -23.09
C GLU A 427 -65.94 82.70 -23.88
N ARG A 428 -66.81 82.65 -24.91
CA ARG A 428 -66.97 81.46 -25.79
C ARG A 428 -65.70 81.14 -26.61
N PHE A 429 -64.99 82.15 -27.09
CA PHE A 429 -63.74 81.98 -27.85
C PHE A 429 -62.55 81.50 -26.96
N LEU A 430 -62.49 81.95 -25.70
CA LEU A 430 -61.44 81.53 -24.76
C LEU A 430 -61.64 80.09 -24.23
N ALA A 431 -62.88 79.62 -24.12
CA ALA A 431 -63.21 78.25 -23.72
C ALA A 431 -62.80 77.21 -24.79
N MET A 432 -62.97 77.52 -26.08
CA MET A 432 -62.59 76.63 -27.19
C MET A 432 -61.06 76.45 -27.31
N LYS A 433 -60.28 77.52 -27.05
CA LYS A 433 -58.80 77.48 -27.07
C LYS A 433 -58.19 76.67 -25.91
N SER A 434 -58.83 76.67 -24.74
CA SER A 434 -58.41 75.91 -23.54
C SER A 434 -58.55 74.39 -23.72
N SER A 435 -59.60 73.94 -24.42
CA SER A 435 -59.89 72.53 -24.68
C SER A 435 -58.88 71.87 -25.64
N VAL A 436 -58.42 72.60 -26.67
CA VAL A 436 -57.43 72.11 -27.64
C VAL A 436 -56.03 72.00 -27.01
N CYS A 437 -55.63 72.97 -26.17
CA CYS A 437 -54.37 72.91 -25.43
C CYS A 437 -54.33 71.75 -24.42
N LYS A 438 -55.44 71.44 -23.73
CA LYS A 438 -55.52 70.29 -22.81
C LYS A 438 -55.34 68.95 -23.52
N ILE A 439 -55.87 68.79 -24.74
CA ILE A 439 -55.74 67.56 -25.53
C ILE A 439 -54.31 67.42 -26.10
N GLN A 440 -53.69 68.51 -26.57
CA GLN A 440 -52.29 68.51 -27.03
C GLN A 440 -51.29 68.24 -25.91
N GLN A 441 -51.52 68.78 -24.71
CA GLN A 441 -50.66 68.56 -23.53
C GLN A 441 -50.85 67.17 -22.92
N TRP A 442 -52.04 66.57 -23.03
CA TRP A 442 -52.29 65.17 -22.65
C TRP A 442 -51.58 64.16 -23.56
N TYR A 443 -51.60 64.36 -24.89
CA TYR A 443 -50.94 63.46 -25.83
C TYR A 443 -49.40 63.47 -25.67
N LEU A 444 -48.80 64.65 -25.49
CA LEU A 444 -47.35 64.79 -25.28
C LEU A 444 -46.89 64.20 -23.94
N THR A 445 -47.63 64.42 -22.85
CA THR A 445 -47.31 63.83 -21.53
C THR A 445 -47.55 62.31 -21.48
N ARG A 446 -48.54 61.79 -22.21
CA ARG A 446 -48.79 60.34 -22.35
C ARG A 446 -47.67 59.64 -23.14
N ARG A 447 -47.17 60.26 -24.21
CA ARG A 447 -46.04 59.72 -25.00
C ARG A 447 -44.74 59.68 -24.18
N GLN A 448 -44.45 60.77 -23.46
CA GLN A 448 -43.29 60.87 -22.58
C GLN A 448 -43.36 59.88 -21.41
N ALA A 449 -44.54 59.69 -20.80
CA ALA A 449 -44.75 58.68 -19.76
C ALA A 449 -44.60 57.23 -20.28
N CYS A 450 -44.96 56.96 -21.54
CA CYS A 450 -44.76 55.65 -22.17
C CYS A 450 -43.27 55.37 -22.46
N GLU A 451 -42.52 56.36 -22.93
CA GLU A 451 -41.06 56.26 -23.14
C GLU A 451 -40.30 56.08 -21.81
N GLU A 452 -40.65 56.86 -20.78
CA GLU A 452 -40.11 56.69 -19.42
C GLU A 452 -40.45 55.31 -18.83
N ARG A 453 -41.66 54.80 -19.08
CA ARG A 453 -42.05 53.45 -18.64
C ARG A 453 -41.29 52.35 -19.38
N GLN A 454 -41.04 52.48 -20.69
CA GLN A 454 -40.19 51.53 -21.42
C GLN A 454 -38.73 51.58 -20.94
N ALA A 455 -38.20 52.78 -20.65
CA ALA A 455 -36.87 52.95 -20.07
C ALA A 455 -36.78 52.31 -18.68
N PHE A 456 -37.79 52.51 -17.82
CA PHE A 456 -37.89 51.88 -16.51
C PHE A 456 -38.00 50.35 -16.60
N VAL A 457 -38.79 49.82 -17.54
CA VAL A 457 -38.92 48.35 -17.73
C VAL A 457 -37.60 47.74 -18.19
N LYS A 458 -36.85 48.39 -19.10
CA LYS A 458 -35.50 47.96 -19.49
C LYS A 458 -34.52 48.03 -18.30
N LEU A 459 -34.53 49.13 -17.54
CA LEU A 459 -33.68 49.29 -16.35
C LEU A 459 -34.00 48.23 -15.29
N ARG A 460 -35.29 47.95 -15.04
CA ARG A 460 -35.76 46.89 -14.15
C ARG A 460 -35.35 45.51 -14.65
N HIS A 461 -35.44 45.23 -15.94
CA HIS A 461 -34.98 43.97 -16.52
C HIS A 461 -33.47 43.77 -16.29
N TYR A 462 -32.64 44.78 -16.58
CA TYR A 462 -31.19 44.72 -16.30
C TYR A 462 -30.89 44.59 -14.81
N THR A 463 -31.61 45.31 -13.96
CA THR A 463 -31.45 45.24 -12.50
C THR A 463 -31.82 43.85 -11.97
N VAL A 464 -32.92 43.26 -12.45
CA VAL A 464 -33.33 41.89 -12.09
C VAL A 464 -32.35 40.85 -12.61
N MET A 465 -31.77 41.03 -13.81
CA MET A 465 -30.71 40.14 -14.31
C MET A 465 -29.46 40.21 -13.44
N ILE A 466 -29.01 41.42 -13.06
CA ILE A 466 -27.86 41.62 -12.17
C ILE A 466 -28.14 41.02 -10.79
N GLN A 467 -29.34 41.24 -10.24
CA GLN A 467 -29.78 40.65 -8.98
C GLN A 467 -29.87 39.12 -9.05
N ARG A 468 -30.39 38.53 -10.13
CA ARG A 468 -30.39 37.06 -10.35
C ARG A 468 -28.98 36.50 -10.45
N ARG A 469 -28.08 37.16 -11.19
CA ARG A 469 -26.67 36.76 -11.32
C ARG A 469 -25.94 36.85 -9.98
N PHE A 470 -26.21 37.88 -9.19
CA PHE A 470 -25.63 38.06 -7.86
C PHE A 470 -26.19 37.04 -6.85
N ARG A 471 -27.51 36.79 -6.84
CA ARG A 471 -28.15 35.76 -6.02
C ARG A 471 -27.65 34.35 -6.39
N PHE A 472 -27.47 34.07 -7.68
CA PHE A 472 -26.85 32.82 -8.16
C PHE A 472 -25.41 32.67 -7.64
N LYS A 473 -24.60 33.73 -7.71
CA LYS A 473 -23.22 33.74 -7.18
C LYS A 473 -23.16 33.58 -5.66
N LEU A 474 -24.13 34.14 -4.93
CA LEU A 474 -24.27 33.99 -3.48
C LEU A 474 -24.71 32.57 -3.09
N ASN A 475 -25.62 31.97 -3.87
CA ASN A 475 -26.01 30.56 -3.69
C ASN A 475 -24.87 29.60 -4.03
N MET A 476 -24.09 29.85 -5.09
CA MET A 476 -22.89 29.07 -5.39
C MET A 476 -21.87 29.11 -4.24
N ARG A 477 -21.66 30.27 -3.60
CA ARG A 477 -20.80 30.40 -2.41
C ARG A 477 -21.35 29.70 -1.15
N LYS A 478 -22.67 29.47 -1.08
CA LYS A 478 -23.28 28.64 -0.02
C LYS A 478 -23.07 27.16 -0.33
N TYR A 479 -23.31 26.73 -1.57
CA TYR A 479 -23.07 25.35 -2.02
C TYR A 479 -21.58 24.96 -1.93
N GLU A 480 -20.66 25.84 -2.32
CA GLU A 480 -19.21 25.62 -2.16
C GLU A 480 -18.83 25.42 -0.69
N ARG A 481 -19.36 26.27 0.22
CA ARG A 481 -19.14 26.11 1.65
C ARG A 481 -19.72 24.81 2.22
N VAL A 482 -20.89 24.38 1.75
CA VAL A 482 -21.51 23.11 2.16
C VAL A 482 -20.68 21.92 1.65
N ILE A 483 -20.22 21.96 0.40
CA ILE A 483 -19.36 20.92 -0.17
C ILE A 483 -18.00 20.88 0.56
N GLU A 484 -17.44 22.03 0.90
CA GLU A 484 -16.18 22.14 1.64
C GLU A 484 -16.34 21.66 3.09
N LEU A 485 -17.45 21.98 3.75
CA LEU A 485 -17.81 21.44 5.06
C LEU A 485 -18.03 19.92 5.01
N MET A 486 -18.69 19.39 3.98
CA MET A 486 -18.84 17.93 3.82
C MET A 486 -17.49 17.24 3.58
N LYS A 487 -16.58 17.86 2.81
CA LYS A 487 -15.21 17.35 2.62
C LYS A 487 -14.42 17.35 3.92
N LEU A 488 -14.48 18.46 4.67
CA LEU A 488 -13.84 18.59 5.98
C LEU A 488 -14.39 17.57 6.97
N LYS A 489 -15.72 17.37 7.01
CA LYS A 489 -16.38 16.38 7.86
C LYS A 489 -15.96 14.95 7.52
N LYS A 490 -15.87 14.61 6.22
CA LYS A 490 -15.35 13.32 5.74
C LYS A 490 -13.86 13.13 6.10
N GLU A 491 -13.06 14.20 6.06
CA GLU A 491 -11.66 14.16 6.48
C GLU A 491 -11.50 14.06 8.00
N GLU A 492 -12.40 14.65 8.77
CA GLU A 492 -12.46 14.51 10.23
C GLU A 492 -12.88 13.09 10.63
N GLU A 493 -13.91 12.54 10.00
CA GLU A 493 -14.34 11.14 10.17
C GLU A 493 -13.20 10.17 9.83
N LYS A 494 -12.48 10.39 8.72
CA LYS A 494 -11.28 9.59 8.38
C LYS A 494 -10.16 9.74 9.41
N ARG A 495 -9.92 10.96 9.91
CA ARG A 495 -8.93 11.21 10.97
C ARG A 495 -9.34 10.55 12.28
N GLU A 496 -10.64 10.51 12.59
CA GLU A 496 -11.20 9.86 13.77
C GLU A 496 -11.17 8.34 13.65
N GLN A 497 -11.50 7.78 12.49
CA GLN A 497 -11.32 6.36 12.17
C GLN A 497 -9.85 5.95 12.29
N TYR A 498 -8.93 6.73 11.72
CA TYR A 498 -7.49 6.46 11.85
C TYR A 498 -7.01 6.56 13.31
N ARG A 499 -7.52 7.54 14.08
CA ARG A 499 -7.25 7.64 15.52
C ARG A 499 -7.80 6.43 16.28
N ASN A 500 -8.99 5.95 15.93
CA ASN A 500 -9.61 4.78 16.54
C ASN A 500 -8.88 3.48 16.15
N GLU A 501 -8.40 3.35 14.92
CA GLU A 501 -7.55 2.24 14.48
C GLU A 501 -6.19 2.25 15.19
N CYS A 502 -5.59 3.43 15.36
CA CYS A 502 -4.36 3.57 16.14
C CYS A 502 -4.62 3.27 17.62
N ALA A 503 -5.71 3.77 18.20
CA ALA A 503 -6.09 3.53 19.57
C ALA A 503 -6.40 2.05 19.82
N THR A 504 -7.11 1.37 18.92
CA THR A 504 -7.36 -0.08 19.01
C THR A 504 -6.09 -0.90 18.81
N LYS A 505 -5.16 -0.48 17.94
CA LYS A 505 -3.82 -1.10 17.86
C LYS A 505 -3.04 -0.91 19.15
N ILE A 506 -3.00 0.29 19.71
CA ILE A 506 -2.33 0.57 20.99
C ILE A 506 -3.00 -0.21 22.12
N GLN A 507 -4.33 -0.23 22.20
CA GLN A 507 -5.10 -0.97 23.20
C GLN A 507 -4.92 -2.48 23.04
N SER A 508 -4.87 -3.01 21.82
CA SER A 508 -4.62 -4.44 21.58
C SER A 508 -3.18 -4.81 21.92
N LEU A 509 -2.19 -3.97 21.58
CA LEU A 509 -0.80 -4.15 21.97
C LEU A 509 -0.60 -4.00 23.48
N TRP A 510 -1.35 -3.11 24.13
CA TRP A 510 -1.32 -2.91 25.58
C TRP A 510 -2.07 -4.00 26.33
N LYS A 511 -3.21 -4.49 25.83
CA LYS A 511 -3.88 -5.70 26.32
C LYS A 511 -2.93 -6.90 26.16
N MET A 512 -2.29 -7.04 25.01
CA MET A 512 -1.29 -8.08 24.76
C MET A 512 -0.04 -7.89 25.63
N TYR A 513 0.36 -6.66 25.95
CA TYR A 513 1.43 -6.35 26.89
C TYR A 513 1.02 -6.68 28.33
N ARG A 514 -0.18 -6.32 28.78
CA ARG A 514 -0.74 -6.71 30.09
C ARG A 514 -0.87 -8.22 30.22
N VAL A 515 -1.33 -8.89 29.16
CA VAL A 515 -1.38 -10.35 29.10
C VAL A 515 0.04 -10.90 29.14
N ARG A 516 0.99 -10.35 28.36
CA ARG A 516 2.42 -10.72 28.42
C ARG A 516 3.07 -10.40 29.75
N GLN A 517 2.63 -9.39 30.50
CA GLN A 517 3.17 -9.02 31.81
C GLN A 517 2.58 -9.91 32.91
N LYS A 518 1.28 -10.22 32.86
CA LYS A 518 0.65 -11.26 33.68
C LYS A 518 1.25 -12.64 33.40
N PHE A 519 1.42 -13.00 32.12
CA PHE A 519 2.10 -14.22 31.70
C PHE A 519 3.59 -14.17 31.98
N ALA A 520 4.26 -13.01 31.97
CA ALA A 520 5.66 -12.88 32.37
C ALA A 520 5.82 -13.06 33.88
N ALA A 521 4.87 -12.60 34.70
CA ALA A 521 4.83 -12.90 36.12
C ALA A 521 4.56 -14.40 36.37
N ILE A 522 3.62 -15.01 35.62
CA ILE A 522 3.38 -16.47 35.67
C ILE A 522 4.57 -17.27 35.13
N LEU A 523 5.27 -16.78 34.09
CA LEU A 523 6.46 -17.40 33.51
C LEU A 523 7.69 -17.16 34.37
N ALA A 524 7.77 -16.05 35.10
CA ALA A 524 8.80 -15.77 36.10
C ALA A 524 8.59 -16.66 37.31
N LYS A 525 7.34 -16.78 37.81
CA LYS A 525 6.95 -17.74 38.84
C LYS A 525 7.19 -19.18 38.38
N LYS A 526 6.83 -19.55 37.15
CA LYS A 526 7.19 -20.85 36.54
C LYS A 526 8.67 -21.00 36.25
N ARG A 527 9.44 -19.93 36.04
CA ARG A 527 10.91 -19.97 35.84
C ARG A 527 11.64 -20.07 37.16
N GLU A 528 11.11 -19.49 38.24
CA GLU A 528 11.52 -19.71 39.62
C GLU A 528 11.13 -21.12 40.06
N GLU A 529 9.89 -21.57 39.87
CA GLU A 529 9.49 -22.97 40.08
C GLU A 529 10.35 -23.93 39.25
N LYS A 530 10.78 -23.55 38.04
CA LYS A 530 11.70 -24.34 37.19
C LYS A 530 13.20 -24.16 37.54
N LYS A 531 13.56 -23.12 38.29
CA LYS A 531 14.89 -22.92 38.91
C LYS A 531 14.98 -23.73 40.21
N SER A 532 13.95 -23.67 41.05
CA SER A 532 13.72 -24.53 42.21
C SER A 532 13.60 -26.01 41.81
N SER A 533 12.94 -26.33 40.70
CA SER A 533 12.90 -27.70 40.12
C SER A 533 14.19 -28.11 39.38
N ARG A 534 15.14 -27.18 39.14
CA ARG A 534 16.48 -27.51 38.59
C ARG A 534 17.53 -27.69 39.68
N GLN A 535 17.27 -27.17 40.88
CA GLN A 535 18.09 -27.39 42.07
C GLN A 535 17.62 -28.59 42.90
N GLN A 536 16.41 -29.10 42.66
CA GLN A 536 16.08 -30.47 43.01
C GLN A 536 16.64 -31.42 41.94
N PRO A 537 17.36 -32.50 42.33
CA PRO A 537 17.73 -33.55 41.40
C PRO A 537 16.46 -34.06 40.70
N PHE A 538 16.57 -34.42 39.42
CA PHE A 538 15.53 -35.18 38.73
C PHE A 538 15.44 -36.57 39.38
N GLU A 539 14.75 -36.67 40.51
CA GLU A 539 14.34 -37.93 41.13
C GLU A 539 13.07 -38.41 40.44
N ASN A 540 13.24 -39.19 39.38
CA ASN A 540 12.29 -40.26 39.06
C ASN A 540 13.05 -41.60 39.13
N THR A 541 13.74 -41.80 40.26
CA THR A 541 14.40 -43.04 40.68
C THR A 541 13.44 -44.02 41.36
N ALA A 542 12.21 -43.58 41.68
CA ALA A 542 11.20 -44.45 42.28
C ALA A 542 10.88 -45.64 41.35
N PRO A 543 11.02 -46.89 41.82
CA PRO A 543 10.64 -48.08 41.06
C PRO A 543 9.18 -47.99 40.58
N LEU A 544 8.87 -48.64 39.46
CA LEU A 544 7.52 -48.64 38.88
C LEU A 544 6.44 -49.10 39.87
N TYR A 545 6.79 -49.94 40.83
CA TYR A 545 5.91 -50.38 41.93
C TYR A 545 5.54 -49.24 42.88
N VAL A 546 6.49 -48.41 43.31
CA VAL A 546 6.23 -47.27 44.21
C VAL A 546 5.30 -46.26 43.53
N ARG A 547 5.53 -46.01 42.24
CA ARG A 547 4.66 -45.16 41.42
C ARG A 547 3.25 -45.73 41.24
N LEU A 548 3.10 -47.05 41.30
CA LEU A 548 1.79 -47.71 41.26
C LEU A 548 1.04 -47.50 42.57
N GLU A 549 1.70 -47.73 43.71
CA GLU A 549 1.09 -47.53 45.04
C GLU A 549 0.68 -46.05 45.25
N GLU A 550 1.55 -45.09 44.91
CA GLU A 550 1.21 -43.66 44.97
C GLU A 550 0.04 -43.30 44.06
N ALA A 551 -0.04 -43.89 42.87
CA ALA A 551 -1.13 -43.64 41.94
C ALA A 551 -2.45 -44.26 42.43
N ILE A 552 -2.39 -45.44 43.06
CA ILE A 552 -3.54 -46.11 43.70
C ILE A 552 -4.05 -45.28 44.87
N GLU A 553 -3.16 -44.84 45.75
CA GLU A 553 -3.52 -44.00 46.90
C GLU A 553 -4.13 -42.67 46.44
N GLY A 554 -3.53 -42.02 45.43
CA GLY A 554 -4.06 -40.79 44.85
C GLY A 554 -5.41 -40.94 44.16
N LEU A 555 -5.73 -42.12 43.60
CA LEU A 555 -7.07 -42.43 43.06
C LEU A 555 -8.11 -42.61 44.17
N ASN A 556 -7.72 -43.16 45.33
CA ASN A 556 -8.62 -43.38 46.47
C ASN A 556 -8.91 -42.10 47.27
N VAL A 557 -7.93 -41.19 47.40
CA VAL A 557 -8.07 -39.94 48.19
C VAL A 557 -8.92 -38.89 47.47
N GLY A 558 -8.95 -38.90 46.13
CA GLY A 558 -10.02 -38.27 45.34
C GLY A 558 -10.29 -36.77 45.56
N THR A 559 -9.27 -35.94 45.77
CA THR A 559 -9.47 -34.52 46.11
C THR A 559 -9.48 -33.56 44.91
N ASP A 560 -8.82 -33.89 43.79
CA ASP A 560 -8.77 -33.02 42.59
C ASP A 560 -8.70 -33.84 41.30
N LEU A 561 -9.47 -33.43 40.27
CA LEU A 561 -9.50 -34.04 38.94
C LEU A 561 -8.11 -34.04 38.28
N TYR A 562 -7.28 -33.03 38.55
CA TYR A 562 -5.90 -33.02 38.08
C TYR A 562 -5.06 -34.15 38.71
N CYS A 563 -5.25 -34.43 40.00
CA CYS A 563 -4.58 -35.52 40.70
C CYS A 563 -4.98 -36.87 40.09
N VAL A 564 -6.28 -37.09 39.86
CA VAL A 564 -6.81 -38.30 39.21
C VAL A 564 -6.21 -38.51 37.82
N ILE A 565 -6.14 -37.45 36.99
CA ILE A 565 -5.52 -37.52 35.65
C ILE A 565 -4.02 -37.85 35.74
N LYS A 566 -3.29 -37.27 36.70
CA LYS A 566 -1.87 -37.57 36.94
C LYS A 566 -1.67 -39.03 37.33
N CYS A 567 -2.49 -39.57 38.22
CA CYS A 567 -2.46 -40.98 38.60
C CYS A 567 -2.73 -41.88 37.39
N LEU A 568 -3.72 -41.57 36.57
CA LEU A 568 -4.04 -42.33 35.37
C LEU A 568 -2.92 -42.34 34.33
N TYR A 569 -2.19 -41.23 34.18
CA TYR A 569 -1.02 -41.19 33.30
C TYR A 569 0.10 -42.14 33.76
N ASN A 570 0.34 -42.18 35.09
CA ASN A 570 1.28 -43.14 35.67
C ASN A 570 0.81 -44.58 35.47
N ILE A 571 -0.48 -44.85 35.70
CA ILE A 571 -1.07 -46.19 35.54
C ILE A 571 -1.05 -46.64 34.08
N ASP A 572 -1.37 -45.78 33.09
CA ASP A 572 -1.25 -46.11 31.66
C ASP A 572 0.18 -46.50 31.31
N THR A 573 1.16 -45.76 31.83
CA THR A 573 2.59 -46.06 31.62
C THR A 573 3.00 -47.37 32.30
N ILE A 574 2.58 -47.62 33.54
CA ILE A 574 2.91 -48.83 34.30
C ILE A 574 2.26 -50.06 33.65
N THR A 575 0.98 -49.96 33.29
CA THR A 575 0.23 -51.02 32.62
C THR A 575 0.72 -51.29 31.19
N THR A 576 1.46 -50.35 30.62
CA THR A 576 2.16 -50.56 29.35
C THR A 576 3.46 -51.34 29.50
N LEU A 577 4.21 -51.11 30.58
CA LEU A 577 5.62 -51.53 30.68
C LEU A 577 5.83 -52.81 31.51
N SER A 578 4.92 -53.16 32.42
CA SER A 578 5.14 -54.27 33.35
C SER A 578 3.95 -55.23 33.46
N PRO A 579 4.09 -56.51 33.07
CA PRO A 579 3.04 -57.52 33.21
C PRO A 579 2.65 -57.77 34.67
N LYS A 580 3.64 -57.83 35.56
CA LYS A 580 3.41 -58.11 36.99
C LYS A 580 2.57 -57.01 37.63
N LEU A 581 2.90 -55.75 37.33
CA LEU A 581 2.20 -54.59 37.88
C LEU A 581 0.79 -54.41 37.29
N CYS A 582 0.53 -54.93 36.07
CA CYS A 582 -0.84 -55.00 35.54
C CYS A 582 -1.74 -55.89 36.40
N VAL A 583 -1.28 -57.11 36.73
CA VAL A 583 -2.04 -58.04 37.58
C VAL A 583 -2.27 -57.44 38.96
N GLU A 584 -1.23 -56.85 39.53
CA GLU A 584 -1.31 -56.19 40.83
C GLU A 584 -2.32 -55.04 40.85
N PHE A 585 -2.31 -54.18 39.83
CA PHE A 585 -3.32 -53.14 39.68
C PHE A 585 -4.75 -53.71 39.61
N THR A 586 -4.95 -54.82 38.89
CA THR A 586 -6.28 -55.45 38.81
C THR A 586 -6.74 -56.05 40.14
N ASN A 587 -5.82 -56.61 40.92
CA ASN A 587 -6.12 -57.21 42.22
C ASN A 587 -6.50 -56.16 43.28
N LYS A 588 -6.07 -54.91 43.11
CA LYS A 588 -6.41 -53.79 44.01
C LYS A 588 -7.87 -53.31 43.85
N GLY A 589 -8.63 -53.86 42.90
CA GLY A 589 -10.08 -53.65 42.83
C GLY A 589 -10.51 -52.25 42.40
N LEU A 590 -9.66 -51.48 41.71
CA LEU A 590 -9.96 -50.10 41.29
C LEU A 590 -10.73 -49.97 39.98
N ILE A 591 -10.91 -51.08 39.23
CA ILE A 591 -11.62 -51.07 37.94
C ILE A 591 -13.06 -50.54 38.07
N PRO A 592 -13.88 -50.91 39.09
CA PRO A 592 -15.20 -50.32 39.30
C PRO A 592 -15.16 -48.81 39.51
N LEU A 593 -14.20 -48.29 40.28
CA LEU A 593 -14.02 -46.86 40.51
C LEU A 593 -13.70 -46.13 39.18
N LEU A 594 -12.87 -46.73 38.32
CA LEU A 594 -12.60 -46.19 37.00
C LEU A 594 -13.84 -46.17 36.08
N TYR A 595 -14.71 -47.19 36.15
CA TYR A 595 -16.00 -47.16 35.46
C TYR A 595 -16.93 -46.08 36.02
N GLN A 596 -16.96 -45.89 37.34
CA GLN A 596 -17.73 -44.81 37.97
C GLN A 596 -17.25 -43.43 37.51
N TYR A 597 -15.94 -43.23 37.33
CA TYR A 597 -15.42 -42.00 36.73
C TYR A 597 -15.87 -41.85 35.27
N LEU A 598 -15.81 -42.92 34.46
CA LEU A 598 -16.28 -42.90 33.06
C LEU A 598 -17.77 -42.54 32.95
N GLN A 599 -18.62 -43.05 33.83
CA GLN A 599 -20.06 -42.76 33.86
C GLN A 599 -20.35 -41.28 34.17
N ARG A 600 -19.44 -40.60 34.87
CA ARG A 600 -19.56 -39.17 35.25
C ARG A 600 -18.85 -38.22 34.28
N VAL A 601 -18.21 -38.74 33.22
CA VAL A 601 -17.53 -37.91 32.21
C VAL A 601 -18.52 -36.97 31.54
N ASN A 602 -18.27 -35.68 31.61
CA ASN A 602 -19.03 -34.65 30.91
C ASN A 602 -18.24 -34.06 29.73
N ARG A 603 -18.77 -33.01 29.10
CA ARG A 603 -18.17 -32.40 27.89
C ARG A 603 -16.91 -31.54 28.14
N SER A 604 -16.47 -31.38 29.39
CA SER A 604 -15.31 -30.54 29.73
C SER A 604 -13.99 -31.14 29.23
N GLU A 605 -13.01 -30.28 28.93
CA GLU A 605 -11.70 -30.73 28.42
C GLU A 605 -10.95 -31.65 29.40
N PRO A 606 -10.90 -31.36 30.72
CA PRO A 606 -10.28 -32.28 31.68
C PRO A 606 -10.96 -33.66 31.74
N ASN A 607 -12.29 -33.71 31.62
CA ASN A 607 -13.02 -34.99 31.62
C ASN A 607 -12.81 -35.80 30.33
N LYS A 608 -12.50 -35.15 29.19
CA LYS A 608 -12.06 -35.88 27.99
C LYS A 608 -10.71 -36.56 28.22
N ILE A 609 -9.76 -35.85 28.81
CA ILE A 609 -8.43 -36.39 29.13
C ILE A 609 -8.54 -37.55 30.12
N LEU A 610 -9.39 -37.39 31.14
CA LEU A 610 -9.73 -38.44 32.09
C LEU A 610 -10.26 -39.69 31.37
N ALA A 611 -11.26 -39.53 30.51
CA ALA A 611 -11.87 -40.63 29.76
C ALA A 611 -10.87 -41.38 28.89
N VAL A 612 -10.03 -40.66 28.14
CA VAL A 612 -8.96 -41.26 27.32
C VAL A 612 -7.98 -42.04 28.19
N GLY A 613 -7.54 -41.46 29.32
CA GLY A 613 -6.62 -42.11 30.25
C GLY A 613 -7.17 -43.43 30.78
N ILE A 614 -8.43 -43.44 31.23
CA ILE A 614 -9.09 -44.67 31.72
C ILE A 614 -9.23 -45.70 30.60
N LEU A 615 -9.71 -45.30 29.42
CA LEU A 615 -9.90 -46.23 28.29
C LEU A 615 -8.57 -46.85 27.83
N ARG A 616 -7.46 -46.09 27.86
CA ARG A 616 -6.13 -46.64 27.55
C ARG A 616 -5.65 -47.65 28.57
N VAL A 617 -5.85 -47.38 29.86
CA VAL A 617 -5.58 -48.35 30.94
C VAL A 617 -6.38 -49.64 30.69
N PHE A 618 -7.68 -49.52 30.39
CA PHE A 618 -8.52 -50.67 30.08
C PHE A 618 -8.07 -51.43 28.83
N VAL A 619 -7.66 -50.72 27.76
CA VAL A 619 -7.10 -51.35 26.55
C VAL A 619 -5.80 -52.11 26.88
N ASN A 620 -4.91 -51.56 27.70
CA ASN A 620 -3.70 -52.25 28.13
C ASN A 620 -4.04 -53.54 28.91
N LEU A 621 -4.99 -53.47 29.85
CA LEU A 621 -5.45 -54.63 30.62
C LEU A 621 -6.18 -55.68 29.78
N ALA A 622 -6.95 -55.26 28.76
CA ALA A 622 -7.66 -56.16 27.85
C ALA A 622 -6.72 -56.90 26.87
N ARG A 623 -5.55 -56.34 26.58
CA ARG A 623 -4.52 -56.95 25.72
C ARG A 623 -3.66 -57.98 26.43
N PHE A 624 -3.80 -58.12 27.75
CA PHE A 624 -3.03 -59.07 28.53
C PHE A 624 -3.91 -60.22 29.03
N ASP A 625 -3.52 -61.44 28.67
CA ASP A 625 -4.35 -62.65 28.83
C ASP A 625 -4.74 -62.94 30.29
N LEU A 626 -3.92 -62.55 31.28
CA LEU A 626 -4.22 -62.76 32.71
C LEU A 626 -5.21 -61.73 33.28
N THR A 627 -5.19 -60.49 32.79
CA THR A 627 -6.05 -59.42 33.30
C THR A 627 -7.33 -59.24 32.50
N ALA A 628 -7.36 -59.67 31.23
CA ALA A 628 -8.53 -59.55 30.37
C ALA A 628 -9.80 -60.23 30.93
N PRO A 629 -9.75 -61.45 31.52
CA PRO A 629 -10.93 -62.07 32.13
C PRO A 629 -11.45 -61.30 33.37
N ILE A 630 -10.53 -60.75 34.17
CA ILE A 630 -10.87 -59.96 35.37
C ILE A 630 -11.58 -58.67 34.95
N LEU A 631 -11.00 -57.95 33.98
CA LEU A 631 -11.60 -56.74 33.43
C LEU A 631 -12.97 -57.03 32.81
N TRP A 632 -13.12 -58.12 32.04
CA TRP A 632 -14.39 -58.53 31.46
C TRP A 632 -15.46 -58.77 32.52
N ARG A 633 -15.15 -59.56 33.56
CA ARG A 633 -16.07 -59.85 34.66
C ARG A 633 -16.52 -58.56 35.37
N VAL A 634 -15.59 -57.66 35.69
CA VAL A 634 -15.92 -56.38 36.33
C VAL A 634 -16.76 -55.50 35.40
N THR A 635 -16.44 -55.48 34.10
CA THR A 635 -17.20 -54.72 33.09
C THR A 635 -18.67 -55.15 33.06
N LEU A 636 -18.96 -56.44 33.15
CA LEU A 636 -20.34 -56.94 33.22
C LEU A 636 -21.03 -56.56 34.54
N MET A 637 -20.29 -56.62 35.65
CA MET A 637 -20.82 -56.32 36.99
C MET A 637 -21.27 -54.87 37.17
N VAL A 638 -20.62 -53.90 36.49
CA VAL A 638 -20.87 -52.45 36.66
C VAL A 638 -21.63 -51.81 35.50
N ASP A 639 -22.27 -52.61 34.64
CA ASP A 639 -22.88 -52.15 33.38
C ASP A 639 -21.91 -51.35 32.49
N GLY A 640 -20.66 -51.81 32.45
CA GLY A 640 -19.58 -51.19 31.71
C GLY A 640 -19.77 -51.28 30.19
N LEU A 641 -20.50 -52.28 29.67
CA LEU A 641 -20.79 -52.41 28.25
C LEU A 641 -21.66 -51.25 27.74
N ASN A 642 -22.74 -50.92 28.45
CA ASN A 642 -23.55 -49.74 28.12
C ASN A 642 -22.74 -48.45 28.25
N THR A 643 -21.92 -48.33 29.31
CA THR A 643 -21.02 -47.18 29.51
C THR A 643 -20.08 -46.97 28.32
N ILE A 644 -19.44 -48.03 27.82
CA ILE A 644 -18.52 -47.97 26.67
C ILE A 644 -19.27 -47.56 25.39
N VAL A 645 -20.45 -48.13 25.14
CA VAL A 645 -21.21 -47.87 23.93
C VAL A 645 -21.84 -46.48 23.95
N ASP A 646 -22.24 -45.98 25.10
CA ASP A 646 -22.70 -44.61 25.28
C ASP A 646 -21.56 -43.61 25.09
N LEU A 647 -20.34 -43.92 25.52
CA LEU A 647 -19.15 -43.11 25.18
C LEU A 647 -18.92 -43.07 23.67
N ILE A 648 -19.03 -44.20 22.96
CA ILE A 648 -18.92 -44.25 21.50
C ILE A 648 -20.02 -43.36 20.86
N LYS A 649 -21.26 -43.47 21.31
CA LYS A 649 -22.41 -42.70 20.80
C LYS A 649 -22.37 -41.21 21.12
N ILE A 650 -21.83 -40.81 22.27
CA ILE A 650 -21.73 -39.40 22.67
C ILE A 650 -20.60 -38.70 21.90
N TRP A 651 -19.49 -39.40 21.66
CA TRP A 651 -18.24 -38.77 21.22
C TRP A 651 -17.88 -38.97 19.74
N TYR A 652 -18.66 -39.75 18.97
CA TYR A 652 -18.34 -40.08 17.57
C TYR A 652 -18.07 -38.87 16.63
N ASN A 653 -18.61 -37.68 16.90
CA ASN A 653 -18.38 -36.47 16.10
C ASN A 653 -17.40 -35.46 16.72
N ASN A 654 -17.13 -35.55 18.02
CA ASN A 654 -16.51 -34.47 18.80
C ASN A 654 -15.11 -34.83 19.33
N ASN A 655 -14.80 -36.13 19.48
CA ASN A 655 -13.50 -36.59 19.93
C ASN A 655 -13.18 -37.97 19.33
N GLU A 656 -12.32 -37.99 18.32
CA GLU A 656 -11.92 -39.21 17.62
C GLU A 656 -11.15 -40.17 18.53
N GLU A 657 -10.39 -39.66 19.50
CA GLU A 657 -9.51 -40.45 20.37
C GLU A 657 -10.29 -41.26 21.41
N ILE A 658 -11.26 -40.64 22.11
CA ILE A 658 -12.15 -41.34 23.04
C ILE A 658 -12.90 -42.44 22.30
N MET A 659 -13.42 -42.12 21.12
CA MET A 659 -14.21 -43.06 20.36
C MET A 659 -13.36 -44.23 19.86
N CYS A 660 -12.17 -43.97 19.33
CA CYS A 660 -11.26 -45.03 18.91
C CYS A 660 -10.82 -45.91 20.10
N ALA A 661 -10.54 -45.33 21.28
CA ALA A 661 -10.15 -46.09 22.47
C ALA A 661 -11.31 -46.96 23.01
N ALA A 662 -12.52 -46.41 23.10
CA ALA A 662 -13.71 -47.14 23.52
C ALA A 662 -14.08 -48.26 22.53
N THR A 663 -13.99 -47.98 21.23
CA THR A 663 -14.23 -48.98 20.18
C THR A 663 -13.16 -50.06 20.17
N THR A 664 -11.90 -49.72 20.43
CA THR A 664 -10.80 -50.70 20.58
C THR A 664 -11.06 -51.62 21.76
N LEU A 665 -11.48 -51.08 22.91
CA LEU A 665 -11.79 -51.88 24.09
C LEU A 665 -12.91 -52.89 23.84
N LEU A 666 -14.01 -52.43 23.22
CA LEU A 666 -15.14 -53.30 22.88
C LEU A 666 -14.76 -54.35 21.82
N TRP A 667 -13.91 -53.98 20.86
CA TRP A 667 -13.35 -54.89 19.87
C TRP A 667 -12.44 -55.96 20.48
N LEU A 668 -11.63 -55.60 21.48
CA LEU A 668 -10.79 -56.54 22.23
C LEU A 668 -11.65 -57.54 23.03
N PHE A 669 -12.74 -57.09 23.66
CA PHE A 669 -13.69 -58.01 24.30
C PHE A 669 -14.29 -59.00 23.30
N GLY A 670 -14.64 -58.54 22.09
CA GLY A 670 -15.12 -59.38 21.01
C GLY A 670 -14.07 -60.33 20.40
N MET A 671 -12.82 -60.37 20.89
CA MET A 671 -11.84 -61.37 20.42
C MET A 671 -12.19 -62.79 20.86
N LYS A 672 -12.89 -62.94 21.99
CA LYS A 672 -13.40 -64.23 22.48
C LYS A 672 -14.83 -64.46 21.94
N PRO A 673 -15.14 -65.61 21.33
CA PRO A 673 -16.45 -65.86 20.73
C PRO A 673 -17.60 -65.82 21.76
N ASP A 674 -17.36 -66.30 22.98
CA ASP A 674 -18.35 -66.31 24.06
C ASP A 674 -18.78 -64.88 24.44
N ASN A 675 -17.85 -63.93 24.42
CA ASN A 675 -18.13 -62.53 24.71
C ASN A 675 -19.01 -61.87 23.64
N ILE A 676 -18.91 -62.31 22.37
CA ILE A 676 -19.71 -61.75 21.28
C ILE A 676 -21.20 -62.01 21.52
N GLN A 677 -21.55 -63.20 22.01
CA GLN A 677 -22.94 -63.54 22.33
C GLN A 677 -23.50 -62.62 23.43
N VAL A 678 -22.71 -62.37 24.48
CA VAL A 678 -23.07 -61.46 25.59
C VAL A 678 -23.17 -60.00 25.13
N ILE A 679 -22.25 -59.53 24.28
CA ILE A 679 -22.30 -58.18 23.73
C ILE A 679 -23.56 -57.98 22.89
N ASN A 680 -23.91 -58.98 22.06
CA ASN A 680 -25.10 -58.91 21.21
C ASN A 680 -26.41 -59.07 21.98
N SER A 681 -26.41 -59.74 23.13
CA SER A 681 -27.59 -59.84 24.01
C SER A 681 -27.77 -58.61 24.92
N THR A 682 -26.78 -57.71 24.99
CA THR A 682 -26.86 -56.48 25.79
C THR A 682 -27.86 -55.50 25.17
N GLU A 683 -28.80 -55.00 25.98
CA GLU A 683 -29.93 -54.21 25.51
C GLU A 683 -29.51 -52.96 24.72
N ASN A 684 -30.08 -52.78 23.53
CA ASN A 684 -29.86 -51.63 22.65
C ASN A 684 -28.41 -51.35 22.20
N LEU A 685 -27.43 -52.18 22.58
CA LEU A 685 -26.02 -52.01 22.23
C LEU A 685 -25.82 -52.06 20.71
N SER A 686 -26.31 -53.12 20.07
CA SER A 686 -26.21 -53.32 18.62
C SER A 686 -26.89 -52.20 17.83
N LYS A 687 -28.04 -51.70 18.33
CA LYS A 687 -28.75 -50.55 17.73
C LYS A 687 -27.94 -49.26 17.84
N LYS A 688 -27.32 -49.00 19.01
CA LYS A 688 -26.45 -47.82 19.24
C LYS A 688 -25.21 -47.87 18.34
N LEU A 689 -24.55 -49.02 18.20
CA LEU A 689 -23.39 -49.19 17.31
C LEU A 689 -23.75 -49.00 15.84
N LEU A 690 -24.84 -49.61 15.38
CA LEU A 690 -25.31 -49.48 13.99
C LEU A 690 -25.69 -48.03 13.68
N TYR A 691 -26.32 -47.33 14.63
CA TYR A 691 -26.59 -45.90 14.50
C TYR A 691 -25.28 -45.11 14.29
N VAL A 692 -24.28 -45.30 15.14
CA VAL A 692 -22.98 -44.59 15.00
C VAL A 692 -22.30 -44.92 13.67
N PHE A 693 -22.31 -46.19 13.27
CA PHE A 693 -21.78 -46.64 11.97
C PHE A 693 -22.46 -45.89 10.81
N THR A 694 -23.80 -45.87 10.76
CA THR A 694 -24.53 -45.19 9.67
C THR A 694 -24.27 -43.69 9.62
N GLN A 695 -24.07 -43.03 10.76
CA GLN A 695 -23.75 -41.60 10.81
C GLN A 695 -22.34 -41.30 10.32
N LEU A 696 -21.36 -42.15 10.66
CA LEU A 696 -19.98 -41.99 10.20
C LEU A 696 -19.84 -42.34 8.71
N ASP A 697 -20.56 -43.36 8.23
CA ASP A 697 -20.52 -43.78 6.83
C ASP A 697 -21.11 -42.71 5.89
N LYS A 698 -22.18 -42.02 6.31
CA LYS A 698 -22.75 -40.85 5.62
C LYS A 698 -21.76 -39.67 5.48
N LYS A 699 -20.80 -39.54 6.40
CA LYS A 699 -19.82 -38.44 6.43
C LYS A 699 -18.51 -38.79 5.70
N LYS A 700 -18.42 -39.97 5.09
CA LYS A 700 -17.18 -40.44 4.47
C LYS A 700 -16.79 -39.57 3.26
N PRO A 701 -15.58 -39.00 3.21
CA PRO A 701 -15.10 -38.30 2.03
C PRO A 701 -14.86 -39.28 0.86
N PRO A 702 -14.98 -38.85 -0.41
CA PRO A 702 -14.68 -39.70 -1.56
C PRO A 702 -13.25 -40.24 -1.48
N SER A 703 -13.12 -41.55 -1.70
CA SER A 703 -11.86 -42.30 -1.59
C SER A 703 -10.75 -41.66 -2.44
N ARG A 704 -9.67 -41.18 -1.81
CA ARG A 704 -8.44 -40.79 -2.51
C ARG A 704 -7.68 -42.06 -2.89
N LYS A 705 -7.52 -42.32 -4.19
CA LYS A 705 -6.67 -43.40 -4.71
C LYS A 705 -5.24 -43.24 -4.17
N GLY A 706 -4.72 -44.25 -3.46
CA GLY A 706 -3.32 -44.33 -3.02
C GLY A 706 -3.03 -44.10 -1.53
N ALA A 707 -4.04 -43.94 -0.66
CA ALA A 707 -3.81 -43.91 0.78
C ALA A 707 -3.49 -45.33 1.32
N PRO A 708 -2.49 -45.51 2.21
CA PRO A 708 -2.21 -46.80 2.82
C PRO A 708 -3.41 -47.29 3.64
N PRO A 709 -3.71 -48.61 3.64
CA PRO A 709 -4.84 -49.14 4.40
C PRO A 709 -4.65 -48.89 5.90
N PRO A 710 -5.71 -48.51 6.62
CA PRO A 710 -5.64 -48.30 8.07
C PRO A 710 -5.22 -49.59 8.79
N SER A 711 -4.29 -49.47 9.73
CA SER A 711 -3.69 -50.62 10.43
C SER A 711 -4.50 -51.03 11.65
N LEU A 712 -4.62 -52.35 11.89
CA LEU A 712 -5.32 -52.89 13.05
C LEU A 712 -4.50 -52.70 14.34
N PRO A 713 -5.17 -52.45 15.49
CA PRO A 713 -4.52 -52.46 16.80
C PRO A 713 -3.92 -53.83 17.14
N GLY A 714 -2.84 -53.85 17.92
CA GLY A 714 -2.25 -55.10 18.42
C GLY A 714 -3.17 -55.80 19.44
N THR A 715 -3.42 -57.09 19.25
CA THR A 715 -4.30 -57.89 20.14
C THR A 715 -3.61 -58.38 21.42
N LYS A 716 -2.28 -58.49 21.42
CA LYS A 716 -1.47 -58.91 22.59
C LYS A 716 -0.65 -57.75 23.13
N ALA A 717 -0.42 -57.73 24.44
CA ALA A 717 0.49 -56.79 25.08
C ALA A 717 1.94 -57.01 24.62
N ASP A 718 2.62 -55.92 24.26
CA ASP A 718 3.99 -55.91 23.74
C ASP A 718 4.99 -55.28 24.72
N TRP A 719 4.55 -54.94 25.94
CA TRP A 719 5.37 -54.45 27.05
C TRP A 719 6.26 -53.23 26.72
N GLY A 720 5.85 -52.43 25.74
CA GLY A 720 6.63 -51.29 25.24
C GLY A 720 7.75 -51.64 24.25
N LEU A 721 7.87 -52.91 23.84
CA LEU A 721 8.89 -53.41 22.91
C LEU A 721 8.44 -53.41 21.44
N GLY A 722 7.15 -53.21 21.17
CA GLY A 722 6.59 -53.24 19.82
C GLY A 722 6.29 -51.85 19.25
N TYR A 723 6.37 -51.74 17.93
CA TYR A 723 5.95 -50.54 17.17
C TYR A 723 4.47 -50.60 16.75
N ARG A 724 3.70 -51.60 17.22
CA ARG A 724 2.29 -51.76 16.84
C ARG A 724 1.41 -50.76 17.59
N ARG A 725 0.42 -50.22 16.90
CA ARG A 725 -0.53 -49.29 17.50
C ARG A 725 -1.42 -50.02 18.50
N LYS A 726 -1.71 -49.35 19.61
CA LYS A 726 -2.52 -49.90 20.70
C LYS A 726 -4.02 -49.71 20.52
N VAL A 727 -4.40 -48.68 19.76
CA VAL A 727 -5.77 -48.18 19.58
C VAL A 727 -5.97 -47.84 18.10
N PHE A 728 -7.21 -47.92 17.61
CA PHE A 728 -7.56 -47.46 16.26
C PHE A 728 -7.23 -45.97 16.08
N ASP A 729 -6.93 -45.56 14.85
CA ASP A 729 -6.64 -44.16 14.49
C ASP A 729 -7.77 -43.51 13.68
N ASN A 730 -8.64 -44.31 13.09
CA ASN A 730 -9.75 -43.84 12.28
C ASN A 730 -11.10 -44.27 12.88
N PRO A 731 -11.94 -43.31 13.29
CA PRO A 731 -13.32 -43.49 13.73
C PRO A 731 -14.18 -44.49 12.96
N LEU A 732 -14.33 -44.26 11.65
CA LEU A 732 -15.19 -45.07 10.79
C LEU A 732 -14.63 -46.48 10.63
N TYR A 733 -13.31 -46.60 10.49
CA TYR A 733 -12.65 -47.89 10.41
C TYR A 733 -12.82 -48.70 11.71
N ALA A 734 -12.65 -48.07 12.88
CA ALA A 734 -12.83 -48.69 14.18
C ALA A 734 -14.25 -49.28 14.34
N VAL A 735 -15.28 -48.47 14.07
CA VAL A 735 -16.68 -48.90 14.25
C VAL A 735 -17.07 -49.93 13.19
N SER A 736 -16.59 -49.79 11.95
CA SER A 736 -16.86 -50.78 10.88
C SER A 736 -16.28 -52.16 11.19
N THR A 737 -15.02 -52.21 11.65
CA THR A 737 -14.33 -53.46 12.02
C THR A 737 -14.94 -54.10 13.27
N LEU A 738 -15.39 -53.29 14.24
CA LEU A 738 -16.17 -53.78 15.38
C LEU A 738 -17.52 -54.37 14.93
N CYS A 739 -18.29 -53.66 14.11
CA CYS A 739 -19.60 -54.13 13.66
C CYS A 739 -19.49 -55.42 12.81
N GLN A 740 -18.44 -55.55 11.99
CA GLN A 740 -18.12 -56.80 11.31
C GLN A 740 -17.80 -57.92 12.31
N LYS A 741 -16.97 -57.65 13.31
CA LYS A 741 -16.58 -58.64 14.33
C LYS A 741 -17.78 -59.15 15.14
N LEU A 742 -18.78 -58.30 15.38
CA LEU A 742 -20.02 -58.63 16.08
C LEU A 742 -21.09 -59.26 15.17
N GLY A 743 -20.85 -59.36 13.85
CA GLY A 743 -21.82 -59.90 12.89
C GLY A 743 -23.00 -58.97 12.60
N LEU A 744 -22.84 -57.66 12.79
CA LEU A 744 -23.91 -56.65 12.65
C LEU A 744 -24.03 -56.05 11.23
N LEU A 745 -23.07 -56.33 10.34
CA LEU A 745 -23.04 -55.85 8.95
C LEU A 745 -23.24 -57.02 7.98
N GLY A 746 -24.08 -56.85 6.96
CA GLY A 746 -24.37 -57.91 5.99
C GLY A 746 -23.27 -58.11 4.93
N VAL A 747 -23.28 -59.26 4.25
CA VAL A 747 -22.29 -59.74 3.27
C VAL A 747 -21.93 -58.72 2.17
N LYS A 748 -22.83 -57.79 1.82
CA LYS A 748 -22.57 -56.72 0.83
C LYS A 748 -21.63 -55.61 1.33
N GLN A 749 -21.49 -55.41 2.65
CA GLN A 749 -20.61 -54.41 3.27
C GLN A 749 -19.25 -54.97 3.72
N GLU A 750 -19.06 -56.30 3.69
CA GLU A 750 -17.81 -56.97 4.05
C GLU A 750 -16.66 -56.73 3.04
N ARG A 751 -16.97 -56.36 1.79
CA ARG A 751 -15.96 -56.11 0.73
C ARG A 751 -15.09 -54.87 0.95
N MET A 752 -15.31 -54.08 1.99
CA MET A 752 -14.57 -52.82 2.21
C MET A 752 -13.28 -52.95 3.03
N VAL A 753 -12.99 -54.12 3.61
CA VAL A 753 -11.74 -54.34 4.36
C VAL A 753 -11.19 -55.73 4.03
N ASP A 754 -10.15 -55.79 3.21
CA ASP A 754 -9.42 -57.03 2.90
C ASP A 754 -8.64 -57.50 4.16
N ILE A 755 -9.24 -58.40 4.93
CA ILE A 755 -8.66 -58.98 6.17
C ILE A 755 -7.73 -60.19 5.86
N SER A 756 -7.47 -60.49 4.59
CA SER A 756 -6.73 -61.67 4.12
C SER A 756 -5.24 -61.78 4.52
N ASN A 757 -4.69 -60.84 5.31
CA ASN A 757 -3.26 -60.83 5.69
C ASN A 757 -2.93 -61.10 7.18
N ILE A 758 -3.89 -61.50 8.01
CA ILE A 758 -3.64 -61.68 9.47
C ILE A 758 -3.00 -63.03 9.83
N SER A 759 -2.94 -64.02 8.92
CA SER A 759 -2.42 -65.36 9.23
C SER A 759 -0.90 -65.56 9.10
N ARG A 760 -0.10 -64.52 8.76
CA ARG A 760 1.36 -64.67 8.49
C ARG A 760 2.31 -64.02 9.51
N ILE A 761 1.82 -63.43 10.61
CA ILE A 761 2.70 -62.78 11.61
C ILE A 761 2.51 -63.35 13.02
N SER A 762 2.48 -64.69 13.13
CA SER A 762 2.49 -65.42 14.40
C SER A 762 3.80 -66.16 14.69
N ASN A 763 4.74 -66.26 13.74
CA ASN A 763 5.98 -67.03 13.92
C ASN A 763 7.24 -66.20 13.64
N ALA A 764 7.60 -65.30 14.56
CA ALA A 764 8.95 -64.70 14.60
C ALA A 764 9.23 -64.15 16.00
N SER A 765 9.45 -65.04 16.98
CA SER A 765 9.93 -64.67 18.32
C SER A 765 10.66 -65.86 18.96
N SER A 766 11.86 -66.14 18.48
CA SER A 766 12.85 -66.93 19.23
C SER A 766 14.23 -66.60 18.70
N THR A 767 15.18 -66.39 19.62
CA THR A 767 16.62 -66.15 19.44
C THR A 767 17.10 -64.73 19.11
N THR A 768 17.35 -63.94 20.17
CA THR A 768 18.55 -63.09 20.28
C THR A 768 18.98 -63.02 21.75
N GLY A 769 19.84 -63.94 22.17
CA GLY A 769 20.69 -63.76 23.34
C GLY A 769 21.91 -62.95 22.93
N ILE A 770 22.08 -61.76 23.51
CA ILE A 770 23.31 -60.98 23.40
C ILE A 770 24.06 -61.23 24.70
N ASP A 771 25.14 -61.99 24.59
CA ASP A 771 26.09 -62.20 25.67
C ASP A 771 27.15 -61.09 25.64
N VAL A 772 27.33 -60.44 26.79
CA VAL A 772 28.23 -59.33 27.03
C VAL A 772 29.41 -59.88 27.80
N SER A 773 30.55 -60.09 27.14
CA SER A 773 31.82 -60.21 27.86
C SER A 773 33.04 -59.90 26.99
N ARG A 774 34.03 -59.31 27.67
CA ARG A 774 35.43 -59.03 27.28
C ARG A 774 35.74 -57.70 26.62
N ILE A 775 35.80 -56.71 27.50
CA ILE A 775 36.93 -55.79 27.66
C ILE A 775 38.24 -56.59 27.73
N SER A 776 39.25 -56.27 26.90
CA SER A 776 40.55 -55.76 27.38
C SER A 776 41.63 -55.63 26.27
N HIS A 777 42.40 -54.55 26.43
CA HIS A 777 43.78 -54.30 26.00
C HIS A 777 44.15 -53.95 24.54
N ALA A 778 44.60 -52.69 24.40
CA ALA A 778 45.96 -52.29 24.01
C ALA A 778 46.08 -51.40 22.75
N SER A 779 46.33 -50.12 23.04
CA SER A 779 47.51 -49.35 22.59
C SER A 779 47.62 -48.91 21.12
N SER A 780 47.36 -47.61 20.93
CA SER A 780 48.25 -46.60 20.31
C SER A 780 49.21 -47.05 19.19
N THR A 781 49.11 -46.43 18.01
CA THR A 781 50.09 -45.45 17.48
C THR A 781 49.84 -45.11 16.00
N THR A 782 49.56 -43.81 15.77
CA THR A 782 50.14 -42.94 14.73
C THR A 782 50.01 -43.24 13.23
N GLY A 783 49.67 -42.19 12.47
CA GLY A 783 50.24 -41.95 11.14
C GLY A 783 49.25 -41.86 9.99
N ARG A 784 48.80 -40.62 9.71
CA ARG A 784 48.93 -39.95 8.41
C ARG A 784 49.05 -40.84 7.15
N ASP A 785 48.09 -40.78 6.24
CA ASP A 785 48.08 -39.81 5.13
C ASP A 785 47.04 -40.14 4.05
N ASP A 786 46.37 -39.08 3.62
CA ASP A 786 45.97 -38.71 2.27
C ASP A 786 45.23 -39.64 1.28
N SER A 787 44.15 -39.02 0.81
CA SER A 787 43.80 -38.84 -0.61
C SER A 787 42.82 -39.82 -1.29
N ARG A 788 41.60 -39.27 -1.45
CA ARG A 788 40.88 -39.10 -2.72
C ARG A 788 40.92 -40.29 -3.70
N ILE A 789 39.86 -41.08 -3.60
CA ILE A 789 39.31 -41.83 -4.72
C ILE A 789 38.60 -40.85 -5.66
N SER A 790 39.04 -40.81 -6.92
CA SER A 790 38.23 -40.34 -8.04
C SER A 790 37.99 -41.49 -9.01
N CYS A 791 36.83 -41.41 -9.63
CA CYS A 791 36.08 -42.45 -10.28
C CYS A 791 36.70 -43.04 -11.56
N ILE A 792 36.38 -44.33 -11.77
CA ILE A 792 35.73 -44.91 -12.97
C ILE A 792 36.33 -44.50 -14.33
N SER A 793 36.85 -45.48 -15.06
CA SER A 793 36.29 -45.89 -16.36
C SER A 793 36.99 -47.10 -16.97
N SER A 794 36.16 -48.03 -17.48
CA SER A 794 36.37 -48.88 -18.68
C SER A 794 37.41 -50.02 -18.56
N THR A 795 37.30 -51.21 -19.15
CA THR A 795 36.55 -51.70 -20.32
C THR A 795 36.65 -53.25 -20.38
N SER A 796 35.70 -53.89 -21.07
CA SER A 796 35.88 -55.12 -21.91
C SER A 796 36.11 -56.48 -21.19
N ALA A 797 35.59 -57.64 -21.61
CA ALA A 797 34.74 -58.06 -22.73
C ALA A 797 34.42 -59.57 -22.59
N ARG A 798 33.54 -60.07 -23.48
CA ARG A 798 33.15 -61.48 -23.81
C ARG A 798 32.06 -62.11 -22.91
N GLY A 799 30.97 -62.65 -23.45
CA GLY A 799 30.48 -62.78 -24.82
C GLY A 799 29.38 -63.84 -24.95
N ARG A 800 28.71 -63.81 -26.12
CA ARG A 800 27.94 -64.86 -26.84
C ARG A 800 26.44 -65.07 -26.58
N GLY A 801 25.74 -65.22 -27.73
CA GLY A 801 24.41 -65.82 -27.94
C GLY A 801 23.34 -64.74 -28.07
N GLY A 802 22.90 -64.35 -29.28
CA GLY A 802 21.93 -65.08 -30.13
C GLY A 802 20.53 -64.60 -29.73
N ASP A 803 19.58 -64.22 -30.57
CA ASP A 803 19.34 -64.41 -32.00
C ASP A 803 18.10 -63.56 -32.38
N THR A 804 17.84 -63.41 -33.69
CA THR A 804 16.54 -63.05 -34.33
C THR A 804 16.00 -61.60 -34.17
N SER A 805 16.05 -60.71 -35.17
CA SER A 805 15.42 -60.66 -36.52
C SER A 805 14.04 -59.97 -36.57
N ARG A 806 13.98 -58.80 -37.22
CA ARG A 806 13.00 -58.35 -38.24
C ARG A 806 13.35 -56.88 -38.61
N ILE A 807 13.87 -56.57 -39.81
CA ILE A 807 13.17 -56.39 -41.11
C ILE A 807 12.16 -55.24 -40.98
N SER A 808 12.10 -54.14 -41.74
CA SER A 808 12.62 -53.70 -43.06
C SER A 808 12.33 -52.17 -43.17
N THR A 809 13.24 -51.29 -43.59
CA THR A 809 13.47 -50.78 -44.97
C THR A 809 12.24 -50.14 -45.67
N ILE A 810 12.22 -48.83 -45.95
CA ILE A 810 12.38 -48.09 -47.25
C ILE A 810 11.21 -47.07 -47.30
N SER A 811 11.24 -45.80 -47.74
CA SER A 811 11.75 -45.12 -48.93
C SER A 811 11.73 -43.59 -48.67
N THR A 812 12.80 -42.81 -48.85
CA THR A 812 13.25 -42.04 -50.04
C THR A 812 12.37 -40.89 -50.55
N ALA A 813 13.09 -39.83 -50.94
CA ALA A 813 12.80 -38.80 -51.95
C ALA A 813 11.99 -37.58 -51.48
N SER A 814 12.29 -36.34 -51.87
CA SER A 814 13.42 -35.76 -52.62
C SER A 814 13.19 -34.23 -52.65
N ALA A 815 14.29 -33.46 -52.65
CA ALA A 815 14.52 -32.19 -53.39
C ALA A 815 13.56 -31.00 -53.18
N ARG A 816 13.91 -29.73 -53.40
CA ARG A 816 15.12 -28.94 -53.71
C ARG A 816 14.67 -27.46 -53.58
N GLU A 817 15.56 -26.53 -53.18
CA GLU A 817 15.98 -25.31 -53.93
C GLU A 817 14.86 -24.36 -54.41
N ARG A 818 14.95 -23.03 -54.43
CA ARG A 818 15.93 -21.96 -54.14
C ARG A 818 15.19 -20.63 -54.44
N GLU A 819 15.87 -19.51 -54.17
CA GLU A 819 15.77 -18.22 -54.90
C GLU A 819 14.69 -17.19 -54.51
N ASP A 820 15.13 -16.27 -53.64
CA ASP A 820 15.38 -14.85 -53.90
C ASP A 820 14.68 -14.08 -55.05
N THR A 821 14.41 -12.81 -54.68
CA THR A 821 14.36 -11.57 -55.49
C THR A 821 13.00 -10.94 -55.86
N SER A 822 12.63 -9.96 -55.03
CA SER A 822 12.52 -8.53 -55.41
C SER A 822 11.34 -8.01 -56.25
N ARG A 823 10.92 -6.79 -55.83
CA ARG A 823 10.51 -5.60 -56.61
C ARG A 823 9.02 -5.19 -56.66
N ILE A 824 8.83 -3.98 -56.09
CA ILE A 824 8.31 -2.74 -56.72
C ILE A 824 6.81 -2.41 -56.58
N SER A 825 6.62 -1.16 -56.12
CA SER A 825 5.65 -0.10 -56.52
C SER A 825 4.81 0.41 -55.34
N THR A 826 5.14 1.59 -54.76
CA THR A 826 4.67 2.96 -55.08
C THR A 826 3.18 3.16 -54.75
N ALA A 827 2.67 4.26 -54.20
CA ALA A 827 3.12 5.64 -54.13
C ALA A 827 2.32 6.40 -53.04
N SER A 828 2.85 7.59 -52.70
CA SER A 828 2.12 8.87 -52.47
C SER A 828 1.08 8.93 -51.34
N SER A 829 0.98 9.98 -50.52
CA SER A 829 1.31 11.40 -50.68
C SER A 829 1.31 12.01 -49.27
N SER A 830 2.32 12.78 -48.88
CA SER A 830 2.27 14.26 -48.81
C SER A 830 1.41 14.77 -47.65
N SER A 831 1.76 15.79 -46.88
CA SER A 831 2.83 16.77 -46.90
C SER A 831 2.71 17.44 -45.53
N SER A 832 3.80 17.57 -44.77
CA SER A 832 4.51 18.85 -44.59
C SER A 832 3.91 19.72 -43.48
N ARG A 833 4.65 19.94 -42.38
CA ARG A 833 5.56 21.10 -42.19
C ARG A 833 4.76 22.35 -41.77
N LEU A 834 5.16 23.23 -40.85
CA LEU A 834 6.47 23.55 -40.28
C LEU A 834 6.21 24.55 -39.13
N ARG A 835 7.02 24.40 -38.07
CA ARG A 835 7.76 25.43 -37.31
C ARG A 835 7.11 26.75 -36.86
N SER A 836 7.59 27.12 -35.66
CA SER A 836 8.12 28.44 -35.27
C SER A 836 7.15 29.26 -34.42
N ALA A 837 7.57 30.03 -33.41
CA ALA A 837 8.71 30.04 -32.51
C ALA A 837 8.40 31.12 -31.46
N MET A 838 9.15 31.06 -30.35
CA MET A 838 9.61 32.22 -29.59
C MET A 838 8.64 33.15 -28.86
N ARG A 839 8.88 33.17 -27.54
CA ARG A 839 9.21 34.35 -26.72
C ARG A 839 8.09 35.31 -26.31
N SER A 840 7.97 35.39 -24.98
CA SER A 840 8.27 36.59 -24.18
C SER A 840 7.14 37.59 -23.90
N THR A 841 7.03 37.85 -22.60
CA THR A 841 6.80 39.15 -21.94
C THR A 841 5.39 39.72 -21.76
N LYS A 842 5.12 39.94 -20.46
CA LYS A 842 4.64 41.17 -19.79
C LYS A 842 3.13 41.46 -19.74
N LYS A 843 2.68 41.55 -18.48
CA LYS A 843 1.91 42.64 -17.85
C LYS A 843 0.69 43.19 -18.60
N SER A 844 -0.49 43.05 -17.97
CA SER A 844 -1.21 44.17 -17.33
C SER A 844 -2.71 43.86 -17.22
N MET A 845 -3.20 43.55 -16.01
CA MET A 845 -4.27 44.27 -15.27
C MET A 845 -4.70 43.44 -14.06
#